data_AF-A0A4Q2XZF0-F1
#
_entry.id   AF-A0A4Q2XZF0-F1
#
_cell.length_a   1.000
_cell.length_b   1.000
_cell.length_c   1.000
_cell.angle_alpha   90.00
_cell.angle_beta   90.00
_cell.angle_gamma   90.00
#
_symmetry.space_group_name_H-M   'P 1'
#
loop_
_entity.id
_entity.type
_entity.pdbx_description
1 polymer ?
#
loop_
_entity_poly.entity_id
_entity_poly.type
_entity_poly.pdbx_seq_one_letter_code
_entity_poly.pdbx_strand_id
1 'polypeptide(L)'
;MKDGIDLQVTFMSPFGSQRLRSLCNPPSNFMISLQHWCVLPAILTLACPLAARADLVISEFMASNKKGISDEDGDRSDWIEIKNTAATPADAAGWSMTDDAANPRKWTFPAVSIPANGQIVVFASGKNRIPEKGNLHTNFSLSIGGEYLALVRPDDSRASEWAPAYPAQYEDTSYGLSTNVLEETWVLENSPLKAMVPEDTSLIPQWRALGFDDAGWTSGTFGVGYFNNGTNPDLNVDFGFSSSTPMTGTARHSYIRVPFQVADPALVQSLILRVNYDDGFVAWVNGVRVANSSGAPTTDPISPTALVPNHGVAGFEDFPLPATAVTALRDGTNVLAIEGMNTTTSSSDAFISAQLAAALTSARPGETGYFATATPGLPNGGVNSLQLPVGVTPSRSPGTFTNAFTLALTPGEAGLEIRYILADPSSSPGAGIPEPTAASTLYTGPIPISSTKLLRAAVFKGAQRGRTLTAEYLQLETGTVGNTSSFTSNLPVMVLDDHGDGQPVDSGSGNYTTTLLHLFQPVNGVTRLADPATGAGIPDVFTRAGTRVRGSSSAGFEKKSYGMETWSEKNEDLDMPLLDLPSDSDWVLNGPYYFDDTYIHNAWAYEVSRRLGRWAPRTRPVEVFFNQNGGKLDYGDYSGIYILTEKIKSGSSRLDIGSVDPEDTTGEAVTGGYIFKIDRADGDEVAWTIDNSAFGLGTFPNQESGQSLVIVEPDPDVDQPEQIEYLQNQAIKPFNDTLFRERAAKFTTRQYRDLIDVGSFV
;
A
#
# COMPACT_ATOMS: atom_id res chain seq x y z
N MET A 1 43.01 -8.71 -9.54
CA MET A 1 43.69 -9.17 -10.77
C MET A 1 42.80 -8.82 -11.94
N LYS A 2 43.34 -8.09 -12.93
CA LYS A 2 43.04 -8.06 -14.39
C LYS A 2 41.58 -8.30 -14.85
N ASP A 3 40.94 -7.53 -15.71
CA ASP A 3 41.29 -6.47 -16.68
C ASP A 3 39.94 -5.74 -16.95
N GLY A 4 39.88 -4.44 -17.18
CA GLY A 4 39.90 -3.88 -18.53
C GLY A 4 38.71 -2.94 -18.74
N ILE A 5 38.95 -1.63 -18.62
CA ILE A 5 37.99 -0.56 -18.90
C ILE A 5 37.86 -0.43 -20.42
N ASP A 6 36.67 -0.74 -20.96
CA ASP A 6 36.31 -0.42 -22.34
C ASP A 6 35.55 0.92 -22.36
N LEU A 7 36.23 1.95 -22.88
CA LEU A 7 35.69 3.27 -23.14
C LEU A 7 35.27 3.31 -24.61
N GLN A 8 33.97 3.23 -24.90
CA GLN A 8 33.44 3.57 -26.22
C GLN A 8 32.73 4.92 -26.19
N VAL A 9 33.36 5.89 -26.85
CA VAL A 9 32.78 7.16 -27.26
C VAL A 9 32.31 7.00 -28.70
N THR A 10 31.04 7.26 -29.00
CA THR A 10 30.52 7.36 -30.37
C THR A 10 29.77 8.67 -30.57
N PHE A 11 30.21 9.47 -31.55
CA PHE A 11 29.51 10.65 -32.04
C PHE A 11 28.88 10.37 -33.43
N MET A 12 27.79 11.09 -33.69
CA MET A 12 26.81 10.96 -34.76
C MET A 12 27.32 11.05 -36.21
N SER A 13 26.53 10.41 -37.10
CA SER A 13 26.51 10.48 -38.58
C SER A 13 26.32 11.88 -39.18
N PRO A 14 26.44 12.07 -40.52
CA PRO A 14 25.22 12.01 -41.35
C PRO A 14 25.34 11.64 -42.87
N PHE A 15 24.16 11.37 -43.46
CA PHE A 15 23.71 11.38 -44.88
C PHE A 15 24.00 10.23 -45.86
N GLY A 16 22.93 9.78 -46.57
CA GLY A 16 23.03 9.06 -47.85
C GLY A 16 21.79 8.29 -48.32
N SER A 17 20.97 8.93 -49.17
CA SER A 17 19.66 8.52 -49.74
C SER A 17 19.63 7.51 -50.92
N GLN A 18 18.50 6.79 -51.13
CA GLN A 18 17.66 6.66 -52.37
C GLN A 18 17.21 5.26 -52.90
N ARG A 19 15.88 5.13 -53.14
CA ARG A 19 15.10 4.55 -54.29
C ARG A 19 15.06 3.03 -54.55
N LEU A 20 14.06 2.36 -55.18
CA LEU A 20 12.61 2.48 -55.52
C LEU A 20 12.23 1.28 -56.47
N ARG A 21 10.95 0.84 -56.51
CA ARG A 21 10.18 0.00 -57.53
C ARG A 21 10.12 -1.53 -57.27
N SER A 22 9.00 -2.28 -57.26
CA SER A 22 7.63 -2.30 -57.86
C SER A 22 7.46 -3.31 -59.03
N LEU A 23 6.26 -3.93 -59.10
CA LEU A 23 5.59 -4.74 -60.17
C LEU A 23 5.64 -6.26 -59.92
N CYS A 24 4.62 -7.10 -60.17
CA CYS A 24 3.27 -7.00 -60.74
C CYS A 24 2.52 -8.35 -60.50
N ASN A 25 1.19 -8.35 -60.70
CA ASN A 25 0.23 -9.45 -60.52
C ASN A 25 -0.06 -10.21 -61.87
N PRO A 26 -1.01 -11.18 -62.00
CA PRO A 26 -0.81 -12.52 -62.60
C PRO A 26 -1.59 -12.73 -63.93
N PRO A 27 -1.76 -13.99 -64.41
CA PRO A 27 -3.07 -14.34 -64.96
C PRO A 27 -3.60 -15.76 -64.68
N SER A 28 -4.91 -15.84 -64.92
CA SER A 28 -5.93 -16.89 -64.82
C SER A 28 -5.92 -17.97 -65.92
N ASN A 29 -6.71 -19.05 -65.69
CA ASN A 29 -7.87 -19.53 -66.47
C ASN A 29 -7.90 -20.99 -67.05
N PHE A 30 -9.13 -21.55 -67.05
CA PHE A 30 -9.74 -22.74 -67.72
C PHE A 30 -9.51 -24.17 -67.15
N MET A 31 -10.43 -25.12 -66.90
CA MET A 31 -11.85 -25.53 -67.13
C MET A 31 -11.96 -26.88 -67.90
N ILE A 32 -12.76 -27.84 -67.35
CA ILE A 32 -13.63 -28.87 -67.99
C ILE A 32 -13.24 -30.39 -67.96
N SER A 33 -14.13 -31.16 -67.28
CA SER A 33 -14.77 -32.47 -67.63
C SER A 33 -14.20 -33.87 -67.27
N LEU A 34 -14.91 -34.51 -66.31
CA LEU A 34 -15.47 -35.89 -66.21
C LEU A 34 -14.66 -37.14 -66.64
N GLN A 35 -14.42 -38.07 -65.69
CA GLN A 35 -15.11 -39.39 -65.63
C GLN A 35 -14.76 -40.20 -64.36
N HIS A 36 -15.71 -41.04 -63.95
CA HIS A 36 -15.85 -41.83 -62.73
C HIS A 36 -14.67 -42.77 -62.35
N TRP A 37 -14.43 -42.95 -61.04
CA TRP A 37 -14.45 -44.25 -60.35
C TRP A 37 -14.35 -44.09 -58.82
N CYS A 38 -15.18 -44.85 -58.11
CA CYS A 38 -15.31 -44.89 -56.66
C CYS A 38 -14.01 -45.35 -55.98
N VAL A 39 -13.47 -44.50 -55.11
CA VAL A 39 -12.66 -44.90 -53.95
C VAL A 39 -13.06 -43.96 -52.83
N LEU A 40 -13.54 -44.48 -51.70
CA LEU A 40 -13.74 -43.68 -50.48
C LEU A 40 -12.40 -43.04 -50.09
N PRO A 41 -12.29 -41.70 -49.94
CA PRO A 41 -11.31 -41.12 -49.06
C PRO A 41 -12.01 -40.75 -47.74
N ALA A 42 -11.40 -41.17 -46.64
CA ALA A 42 -11.65 -40.54 -45.35
C ALA A 42 -11.50 -39.02 -45.53
N ILE A 43 -12.58 -38.27 -45.31
CA ILE A 43 -12.55 -36.81 -45.24
C ILE A 43 -11.79 -36.47 -43.96
N LEU A 44 -10.47 -36.33 -44.08
CA LEU A 44 -9.69 -35.55 -43.14
C LEU A 44 -10.13 -34.10 -43.37
N THR A 45 -11.12 -33.62 -42.61
CA THR A 45 -11.34 -32.18 -42.47
C THR A 45 -10.06 -31.61 -41.88
N LEU A 46 -9.19 -31.06 -42.74
CA LEU A 46 -8.26 -30.02 -42.36
C LEU A 46 -9.12 -28.82 -41.91
N ALA A 47 -9.62 -28.88 -40.69
CA ALA A 47 -9.82 -27.68 -39.91
C ALA A 47 -8.42 -27.09 -39.80
N CYS A 48 -8.09 -26.16 -40.68
CA CYS A 48 -7.06 -25.18 -40.38
C CYS A 48 -7.60 -24.49 -39.12
N PRO A 49 -7.01 -24.70 -37.92
CA PRO A 49 -7.40 -23.88 -36.80
C PRO A 49 -7.13 -22.45 -37.27
N LEU A 50 -8.16 -21.59 -37.28
CA LEU A 50 -7.87 -20.17 -37.14
C LEU A 50 -6.93 -20.12 -35.94
N ALA A 51 -5.67 -19.74 -36.16
CA ALA A 51 -4.81 -19.37 -35.05
C ALA A 51 -5.59 -18.29 -34.31
N ALA A 52 -6.07 -18.60 -33.11
CA ALA A 52 -6.75 -17.63 -32.27
C ALA A 52 -5.78 -16.46 -32.13
N ARG A 53 -6.18 -15.30 -32.66
CA ARG A 53 -5.32 -14.12 -32.66
C ARG A 53 -5.07 -13.75 -31.19
N ALA A 54 -3.82 -13.53 -30.81
CA ALA A 54 -3.50 -12.87 -29.55
C ALA A 54 -4.28 -11.55 -29.50
N ASP A 55 -5.09 -11.37 -28.46
CA ASP A 55 -5.93 -10.18 -28.29
C ASP A 55 -5.53 -9.48 -26.99
N LEU A 56 -4.33 -8.88 -27.06
CA LEU A 56 -3.76 -8.08 -26.00
C LEU A 56 -4.36 -6.68 -26.02
N VAL A 57 -4.66 -6.14 -24.85
CA VAL A 57 -5.17 -4.78 -24.65
C VAL A 57 -4.48 -4.14 -23.45
N ILE A 58 -4.39 -2.81 -23.43
CA ILE A 58 -4.08 -2.07 -22.21
C ILE A 58 -5.34 -2.12 -21.34
N SER A 59 -5.26 -2.78 -20.18
CA SER A 59 -6.38 -2.94 -19.25
C SER A 59 -6.40 -1.84 -18.19
N GLU A 60 -5.26 -1.41 -17.69
CA GLU A 60 -5.13 -0.42 -16.62
C GLU A 60 -3.79 0.31 -16.76
N PHE A 61 -3.71 1.56 -16.33
CA PHE A 61 -2.44 2.28 -16.20
C PHE A 61 -2.54 3.35 -15.12
N MET A 62 -1.39 3.76 -14.60
CA MET A 62 -1.26 4.82 -13.61
C MET A 62 -0.03 5.68 -13.93
N ALA A 63 -0.23 6.99 -14.09
CA ALA A 63 0.82 7.97 -14.40
C ALA A 63 1.26 8.82 -13.20
N SER A 64 0.89 8.39 -11.99
CA SER A 64 1.28 9.04 -10.74
C SER A 64 1.20 8.03 -9.61
N ASN A 65 2.11 7.06 -9.63
CA ASN A 65 2.23 6.00 -8.64
C ASN A 65 3.04 6.49 -7.43
N LYS A 66 2.40 6.60 -6.26
CA LYS A 66 3.05 6.98 -5.00
C LYS A 66 2.95 5.91 -3.92
N LYS A 67 2.00 4.97 -4.07
CA LYS A 67 1.80 3.85 -3.12
C LYS A 67 1.48 2.52 -3.74
N GLY A 68 1.14 2.50 -5.03
CA GLY A 68 1.01 1.25 -5.77
C GLY A 68 2.36 0.56 -5.88
N ILE A 69 2.40 -0.55 -6.60
CA ILE A 69 3.59 -1.39 -6.79
C ILE A 69 4.89 -0.60 -7.03
N SER A 70 5.98 -0.98 -6.36
CA SER A 70 7.33 -0.53 -6.69
C SER A 70 7.93 -1.41 -7.77
N ASP A 71 8.88 -0.85 -8.53
CA ASP A 71 9.77 -1.66 -9.36
C ASP A 71 10.92 -2.26 -8.54
N GLU A 72 11.74 -3.09 -9.18
CA GLU A 72 12.85 -3.81 -8.53
C GLU A 72 13.98 -2.91 -8.01
N ASP A 73 13.94 -1.60 -8.28
CA ASP A 73 14.88 -0.64 -7.71
C ASP A 73 14.25 0.11 -6.51
N GLY A 74 13.07 -0.32 -6.04
CA GLY A 74 12.27 0.37 -5.02
C GLY A 74 11.54 1.62 -5.52
N ASP A 75 11.66 1.96 -6.80
CA ASP A 75 11.03 3.16 -7.35
C ASP A 75 9.55 2.92 -7.64
N ARG A 76 8.69 3.84 -7.20
CA ARG A 76 7.27 3.84 -7.56
C ARG A 76 7.07 4.52 -8.91
N SER A 77 7.47 3.80 -9.96
CA SER A 77 7.34 4.22 -11.36
C SER A 77 5.88 4.18 -11.83
N ASP A 78 5.56 4.97 -12.85
CA ASP A 78 4.33 4.78 -13.63
C ASP A 78 4.27 3.35 -14.18
N TRP A 79 3.08 2.83 -14.42
CA TRP A 79 2.94 1.48 -14.95
C TRP A 79 1.72 1.34 -15.87
N ILE A 80 1.81 0.34 -16.76
CA ILE A 80 0.82 -0.02 -17.76
C ILE A 80 0.58 -1.53 -17.65
N GLU A 81 -0.66 -1.93 -17.42
CA GLU A 81 -1.08 -3.33 -17.42
C GLU A 81 -1.58 -3.75 -18.81
N ILE A 82 -1.07 -4.88 -19.29
CA ILE A 82 -1.49 -5.53 -20.52
C ILE A 82 -2.22 -6.81 -20.20
N LYS A 83 -3.46 -6.92 -20.68
CA LYS A 83 -4.30 -8.10 -20.54
C LYS A 83 -4.41 -8.88 -21.83
N ASN A 84 -4.24 -10.19 -21.76
CA ASN A 84 -4.65 -11.11 -22.80
C ASN A 84 -6.14 -11.44 -22.62
N THR A 85 -6.98 -11.01 -23.56
CA THR A 85 -8.44 -11.26 -23.52
C THR A 85 -8.85 -12.58 -24.17
N ALA A 86 -7.90 -13.32 -24.74
CA ALA A 86 -8.17 -14.61 -25.37
C ALA A 86 -8.15 -15.77 -24.36
N ALA A 87 -8.93 -16.81 -24.64
CA ALA A 87 -8.97 -18.06 -23.90
C ALA A 87 -7.74 -18.98 -24.14
N THR A 88 -6.73 -18.48 -24.84
CA THR A 88 -5.46 -19.17 -25.12
C THR A 88 -4.29 -18.26 -24.77
N PRO A 89 -3.12 -18.80 -24.36
CA PRO A 89 -1.92 -18.00 -24.16
C PRO A 89 -1.56 -17.19 -25.41
N ALA A 90 -1.04 -15.98 -25.20
CA ALA A 90 -0.64 -15.05 -26.25
C ALA A 90 0.84 -14.68 -26.08
N ASP A 91 1.61 -14.77 -27.16
CA ASP A 91 2.98 -14.24 -27.20
C ASP A 91 2.96 -12.76 -27.59
N ALA A 92 3.59 -11.92 -26.76
CA ALA A 92 3.74 -10.49 -26.97
C ALA A 92 4.87 -10.14 -27.97
N ALA A 93 5.63 -11.11 -28.47
CA ALA A 93 6.70 -10.88 -29.43
C ALA A 93 6.25 -10.01 -30.63
N GLY A 94 6.95 -8.89 -30.87
CA GLY A 94 6.71 -7.99 -31.99
C GLY A 94 5.54 -6.99 -31.81
N TRP A 95 4.83 -7.05 -30.68
CA TRP A 95 3.94 -5.98 -30.24
C TRP A 95 4.75 -4.77 -29.74
N SER A 96 4.16 -3.59 -29.76
CA SER A 96 4.83 -2.36 -29.33
C SER A 96 3.93 -1.48 -28.44
N MET A 97 4.53 -0.71 -27.54
CA MET A 97 3.88 0.37 -26.81
C MET A 97 4.47 1.72 -27.23
N THR A 98 3.63 2.75 -27.19
CA THR A 98 4.07 4.12 -27.48
C THR A 98 3.20 5.16 -26.79
N ASP A 99 3.84 6.24 -26.35
CA ASP A 99 3.28 7.52 -25.92
C ASP A 99 3.33 8.59 -27.04
N ASP A 100 3.81 8.22 -28.24
CA ASP A 100 4.01 9.12 -29.39
C ASP A 100 3.34 8.55 -30.65
N ALA A 101 2.28 9.21 -31.10
CA ALA A 101 1.52 8.83 -32.29
C ALA A 101 2.38 8.82 -33.57
N ALA A 102 3.46 9.62 -33.64
CA ALA A 102 4.39 9.65 -34.76
C ALA A 102 5.40 8.50 -34.74
N ASN A 103 5.58 7.83 -33.60
CA ASN A 103 6.48 6.70 -33.41
C ASN A 103 5.74 5.48 -32.84
N PRO A 104 4.98 4.72 -33.66
CA PRO A 104 4.16 3.60 -33.19
C PRO A 104 4.94 2.42 -32.58
N ARG A 105 6.27 2.39 -32.76
CA ARG A 105 7.14 1.30 -32.25
C ARG A 105 8.20 1.81 -31.28
N LYS A 106 7.86 2.86 -30.51
CA LYS A 106 8.79 3.51 -29.57
C LYS A 106 9.41 2.51 -28.58
N TRP A 107 8.61 1.59 -28.05
CA TRP A 107 9.08 0.45 -27.27
C TRP A 107 8.46 -0.84 -27.79
N THR A 108 9.25 -1.91 -27.92
CA THR A 108 8.80 -3.20 -28.48
C THR A 108 8.96 -4.30 -27.45
N PHE A 109 7.93 -5.14 -27.31
CA PHE A 109 7.93 -6.24 -26.36
C PHE A 109 9.00 -7.28 -26.71
N PRO A 110 9.71 -7.84 -25.70
CA PRO A 110 10.40 -9.11 -25.85
C PRO A 110 9.41 -10.27 -26.07
N ALA A 111 9.93 -11.45 -26.37
CA ALA A 111 9.13 -12.67 -26.40
C ALA A 111 8.67 -13.01 -24.97
N VAL A 112 7.39 -12.79 -24.69
CA VAL A 112 6.76 -13.02 -23.39
C VAL A 112 5.41 -13.67 -23.64
N SER A 113 5.23 -14.86 -23.06
CA SER A 113 3.97 -15.58 -23.12
C SER A 113 3.06 -15.13 -21.98
N ILE A 114 1.98 -14.42 -22.32
CA ILE A 114 0.93 -14.05 -21.38
C ILE A 114 -0.12 -15.17 -21.36
N PRO A 115 -0.44 -15.78 -20.19
CA PRO A 115 -1.43 -16.84 -20.09
C PRO A 115 -2.81 -16.45 -20.66
N ALA A 116 -3.65 -17.45 -20.96
CA ALA A 116 -5.04 -17.23 -21.32
C ALA A 116 -5.76 -16.44 -20.21
N ASN A 117 -6.47 -15.36 -20.58
CA ASN A 117 -7.08 -14.41 -19.63
C ASN A 117 -6.12 -13.78 -18.60
N GLY A 118 -4.81 -14.00 -18.75
CA GLY A 118 -3.78 -13.47 -17.88
C GLY A 118 -3.40 -12.03 -18.24
N GLN A 119 -2.58 -11.44 -17.39
CA GLN A 119 -2.11 -10.08 -17.54
C GLN A 119 -0.68 -9.93 -17.03
N ILE A 120 -0.01 -8.89 -17.51
CA ILE A 120 1.34 -8.51 -17.09
C ILE A 120 1.37 -7.01 -16.84
N VAL A 121 2.20 -6.59 -15.91
CA VAL A 121 2.48 -5.17 -15.67
C VAL A 121 3.82 -4.81 -16.30
N VAL A 122 3.87 -3.63 -16.93
CA VAL A 122 5.07 -3.04 -17.50
C VAL A 122 5.25 -1.66 -16.89
N PHE A 123 6.38 -1.39 -16.25
CA PHE A 123 6.70 -0.08 -15.70
C PHE A 123 7.04 0.91 -16.83
N ALA A 124 6.37 2.05 -16.84
CA ALA A 124 6.67 3.19 -17.70
C ALA A 124 7.67 4.12 -17.00
N SER A 125 8.88 3.62 -16.73
CA SER A 125 9.89 4.33 -15.93
C SER A 125 10.93 5.09 -16.76
N GLY A 126 10.95 4.91 -18.09
CA GLY A 126 12.02 5.41 -18.95
C GLY A 126 13.34 4.61 -18.86
N LYS A 127 13.46 3.64 -17.94
CA LYS A 127 14.70 2.86 -17.73
C LYS A 127 15.06 1.96 -18.91
N ASN A 128 14.09 1.61 -19.78
CA ASN A 128 14.28 0.75 -20.96
C ASN A 128 14.95 -0.61 -20.66
N ARG A 129 14.49 -1.28 -19.59
CA ARG A 129 15.05 -2.55 -19.09
C ARG A 129 14.19 -3.73 -19.54
N ILE A 130 14.87 -4.77 -20.06
CA ILE A 130 14.26 -6.03 -20.49
C ILE A 130 15.10 -7.16 -19.90
N PRO A 131 14.89 -7.51 -18.62
CA PRO A 131 15.72 -8.51 -17.97
C PRO A 131 15.25 -9.93 -18.34
N GLU A 132 16.12 -10.93 -18.19
CA GLU A 132 15.72 -12.34 -18.35
C GLU A 132 14.75 -12.80 -17.25
N LYS A 133 14.76 -12.10 -16.10
CA LYS A 133 13.86 -12.26 -14.94
C LYS A 133 13.62 -10.90 -14.30
N GLY A 134 12.41 -10.61 -13.85
CA GLY A 134 12.04 -9.31 -13.26
C GLY A 134 11.06 -8.53 -14.15
N ASN A 135 10.83 -7.27 -13.80
CA ASN A 135 9.81 -6.46 -14.45
C ASN A 135 10.31 -5.86 -15.77
N LEU A 136 9.36 -5.60 -16.68
CA LEU A 136 9.65 -4.91 -17.94
C LEU A 136 9.55 -3.41 -17.74
N HIS A 137 10.48 -2.67 -18.34
CA HIS A 137 10.49 -1.21 -18.30
C HIS A 137 10.49 -0.61 -19.71
N THR A 138 9.56 0.30 -19.96
CA THR A 138 9.56 1.06 -21.22
C THR A 138 10.69 2.09 -21.25
N ASN A 139 10.98 2.62 -22.44
CA ASN A 139 11.91 3.74 -22.64
C ASN A 139 11.23 5.12 -22.54
N PHE A 140 10.04 5.17 -21.95
CA PHE A 140 9.28 6.39 -21.71
C PHE A 140 8.57 6.35 -20.36
N SER A 141 8.03 7.49 -19.93
CA SER A 141 7.17 7.60 -18.75
C SER A 141 5.86 8.26 -19.14
N LEU A 142 4.88 8.23 -18.24
CA LEU A 142 3.56 8.78 -18.51
C LEU A 142 3.42 10.18 -17.91
N SER A 143 2.71 11.06 -18.62
CA SER A 143 2.43 12.42 -18.21
C SER A 143 1.15 12.47 -17.38
N ILE A 144 1.23 13.06 -16.19
CA ILE A 144 0.06 13.32 -15.33
C ILE A 144 -0.98 14.22 -16.01
N GLY A 145 -0.57 15.07 -16.96
CA GLY A 145 -1.47 15.96 -17.70
C GLY A 145 -2.29 15.28 -18.80
N GLY A 146 -1.99 14.01 -19.10
CA GLY A 146 -2.52 13.30 -20.26
C GLY A 146 -1.60 13.42 -21.48
N GLU A 147 -1.37 12.31 -22.18
CA GLU A 147 -0.68 12.26 -23.47
C GLU A 147 -1.19 11.09 -24.32
N TYR A 148 -0.68 10.94 -25.56
CA TYR A 148 -1.04 9.80 -26.40
C TYR A 148 -0.59 8.51 -25.73
N LEU A 149 -1.35 7.43 -25.83
CA LEU A 149 -0.92 6.11 -25.37
C LEU A 149 -1.53 5.03 -26.26
N ALA A 150 -0.73 4.08 -26.72
CA ALA A 150 -1.24 2.98 -27.52
C ALA A 150 -0.45 1.68 -27.35
N LEU A 151 -1.18 0.57 -27.49
CA LEU A 151 -0.64 -0.76 -27.74
C LEU A 151 -0.83 -1.10 -29.22
N VAL A 152 0.25 -1.44 -29.89
CA VAL A 152 0.32 -1.62 -31.34
C VAL A 152 0.64 -3.07 -31.68
N ARG A 153 -0.14 -3.65 -32.58
CA ARG A 153 0.05 -5.01 -33.09
C ARG A 153 1.26 -5.10 -34.01
N PRO A 154 1.80 -6.32 -34.25
CA PRO A 154 2.87 -6.53 -35.22
C PRO A 154 2.56 -6.05 -36.66
N ASP A 155 1.29 -5.91 -37.03
CA ASP A 155 0.83 -5.39 -38.33
C ASP A 155 0.59 -3.86 -38.35
N ASP A 156 1.08 -3.15 -37.34
CA ASP A 156 0.91 -1.71 -37.09
C ASP A 156 -0.53 -1.26 -36.73
N SER A 157 -1.51 -2.16 -36.66
CA SER A 157 -2.85 -1.79 -36.18
C SER A 157 -2.88 -1.52 -34.68
N ARG A 158 -3.75 -0.62 -34.21
CA ARG A 158 -3.89 -0.29 -32.79
C ARG A 158 -4.80 -1.29 -32.08
N ALA A 159 -4.30 -1.88 -31.00
CA ALA A 159 -5.06 -2.77 -30.14
C ALA A 159 -5.79 -2.02 -29.03
N SER A 160 -5.09 -1.06 -28.41
CA SER A 160 -5.64 -0.06 -27.52
C SER A 160 -5.04 1.29 -27.90
N GLU A 161 -5.83 2.36 -27.81
CA GLU A 161 -5.39 3.71 -28.18
C GLU A 161 -6.18 4.78 -27.42
N TRP A 162 -5.46 5.73 -26.82
CA TRP A 162 -5.98 6.98 -26.30
C TRP A 162 -5.43 8.14 -27.14
N ALA A 163 -6.31 8.72 -27.95
CA ALA A 163 -5.96 9.80 -28.89
C ALA A 163 -6.92 10.99 -28.77
N PRO A 164 -6.42 12.24 -28.85
CA PRO A 164 -5.00 12.62 -28.93
C PRO A 164 -4.25 12.41 -27.61
N ALA A 165 -4.97 12.24 -26.49
CA ALA A 165 -4.39 11.96 -25.19
C ALA A 165 -5.38 11.19 -24.29
N TYR A 166 -4.87 10.44 -23.31
CA TYR A 166 -5.69 9.98 -22.17
C TYR A 166 -6.01 11.14 -21.22
N PRO A 167 -7.06 11.04 -20.39
CA PRO A 167 -7.43 12.11 -19.44
C PRO A 167 -6.35 12.38 -18.39
N ALA A 168 -6.32 13.60 -17.83
CA ALA A 168 -5.42 13.93 -16.73
C ALA A 168 -5.51 12.89 -15.59
N GLN A 169 -4.36 12.49 -15.09
CA GLN A 169 -4.21 11.46 -14.06
C GLN A 169 -4.10 12.11 -12.68
N TYR A 170 -4.39 11.31 -11.67
CA TYR A 170 -4.33 11.73 -10.27
C TYR A 170 -3.49 10.74 -9.50
N GLU A 171 -2.90 11.21 -8.42
CA GLU A 171 -2.10 10.39 -7.53
C GLU A 171 -2.87 9.15 -7.07
N ASP A 172 -2.21 7.98 -7.17
CA ASP A 172 -2.71 6.65 -6.78
C ASP A 172 -4.11 6.31 -7.32
N THR A 173 -4.50 6.96 -8.42
CA THR A 173 -5.74 6.71 -9.14
C THR A 173 -5.36 6.17 -10.51
N SER A 174 -5.71 4.93 -10.77
CA SER A 174 -5.51 4.33 -12.08
C SER A 174 -6.64 4.71 -13.04
N TYR A 175 -6.36 4.55 -14.33
CA TYR A 175 -7.32 4.68 -15.40
C TYR A 175 -7.28 3.42 -16.26
N GLY A 176 -8.44 2.89 -16.61
CA GLY A 176 -8.46 1.61 -17.31
C GLY A 176 -9.84 1.19 -17.77
N LEU A 177 -9.89 -0.03 -18.32
CA LEU A 177 -11.10 -0.71 -18.72
C LEU A 177 -11.71 -1.39 -17.50
N SER A 178 -12.96 -1.04 -17.17
CA SER A 178 -13.75 -1.83 -16.24
C SER A 178 -13.85 -3.27 -16.72
N THR A 179 -13.55 -4.20 -15.83
CA THR A 179 -13.71 -5.63 -16.13
C THR A 179 -15.00 -6.13 -15.54
N ASN A 180 -15.40 -7.32 -15.96
CA ASN A 180 -16.61 -7.96 -15.47
C ASN A 180 -16.38 -8.53 -14.07
N VAL A 181 -16.29 -7.65 -13.07
CA VAL A 181 -16.15 -8.02 -11.67
C VAL A 181 -17.07 -7.16 -10.81
N LEU A 182 -18.25 -7.69 -10.48
CA LEU A 182 -18.89 -7.33 -9.22
C LEU A 182 -18.21 -8.18 -8.15
N GLU A 183 -17.57 -7.55 -7.16
CA GLU A 183 -17.23 -8.27 -5.94
C GLU A 183 -18.52 -8.40 -5.12
N GLU A 184 -18.92 -9.64 -4.86
CA GLU A 184 -20.03 -9.95 -3.96
C GLU A 184 -19.49 -10.75 -2.77
N THR A 185 -19.74 -10.26 -1.56
CA THR A 185 -19.40 -11.00 -0.34
C THR A 185 -20.57 -11.91 0.03
N TRP A 186 -20.36 -13.22 -0.08
CA TRP A 186 -21.39 -14.23 0.19
C TRP A 186 -21.40 -14.73 1.63
N VAL A 187 -20.23 -14.71 2.28
CA VAL A 187 -20.07 -15.02 3.70
C VAL A 187 -19.55 -13.78 4.40
N LEU A 188 -20.31 -13.29 5.37
CA LEU A 188 -20.04 -12.12 6.21
C LEU A 188 -19.83 -12.59 7.66
N GLU A 189 -19.30 -11.73 8.51
CA GLU A 189 -19.11 -12.06 9.93
C GLU A 189 -20.42 -12.36 10.67
N ASN A 190 -21.53 -11.75 10.22
CA ASN A 190 -22.87 -12.01 10.73
C ASN A 190 -23.60 -13.14 9.99
N SER A 191 -22.95 -13.87 9.07
CA SER A 191 -23.54 -15.02 8.39
C SER A 191 -23.88 -16.12 9.40
N PRO A 192 -25.08 -16.73 9.31
CA PRO A 192 -25.42 -17.84 10.18
C PRO A 192 -24.51 -19.04 9.89
N LEU A 193 -24.00 -19.66 10.94
CA LEU A 193 -23.13 -20.82 10.87
C LEU A 193 -23.48 -21.87 11.91
N LYS A 194 -22.91 -23.07 11.73
CA LYS A 194 -22.94 -24.18 12.66
C LYS A 194 -21.53 -24.53 13.10
N ALA A 195 -21.30 -24.73 14.40
CA ALA A 195 -19.98 -25.11 14.91
C ALA A 195 -20.04 -26.22 15.97
N MET A 196 -18.96 -27.00 16.06
CA MET A 196 -18.71 -27.95 17.15
C MET A 196 -17.22 -28.15 17.44
N VAL A 197 -16.90 -28.77 18.58
CA VAL A 197 -15.56 -29.32 18.86
C VAL A 197 -15.59 -30.81 18.57
N PRO A 198 -14.72 -31.34 17.68
CA PRO A 198 -14.63 -32.77 17.41
C PRO A 198 -13.91 -33.53 18.52
N GLU A 199 -14.37 -34.73 18.87
CA GLU A 199 -13.68 -35.60 19.85
C GLU A 199 -12.71 -36.58 19.18
N ASP A 200 -12.93 -36.89 17.90
CA ASP A 200 -12.13 -37.83 17.11
C ASP A 200 -12.21 -37.51 15.60
N THR A 201 -11.67 -38.41 14.75
CA THR A 201 -11.66 -38.28 13.29
C THR A 201 -12.87 -38.92 12.60
N SER A 202 -13.88 -39.39 13.34
CA SER A 202 -15.00 -40.18 12.78
C SER A 202 -15.88 -39.42 11.78
N LEU A 203 -15.87 -38.08 11.86
CA LEU A 203 -16.62 -37.20 10.96
C LEU A 203 -15.84 -36.84 9.69
N ILE A 204 -14.55 -37.19 9.59
CA ILE A 204 -13.70 -36.87 8.44
C ILE A 204 -13.84 -37.96 7.36
N PRO A 205 -14.06 -37.60 6.07
CA PRO A 205 -14.18 -36.25 5.53
C PRO A 205 -15.63 -35.75 5.43
N GLN A 206 -16.62 -36.51 5.91
CA GLN A 206 -18.04 -36.28 5.63
C GLN A 206 -18.51 -34.89 6.06
N TRP A 207 -18.03 -34.36 7.19
CA TRP A 207 -18.47 -33.06 7.72
C TRP A 207 -18.14 -31.86 6.82
N ARG A 208 -17.26 -32.02 5.82
CA ARG A 208 -16.87 -30.95 4.89
C ARG A 208 -17.78 -30.88 3.66
N ALA A 209 -18.52 -31.96 3.40
CA ALA A 209 -19.35 -32.09 2.21
C ALA A 209 -20.64 -31.25 2.33
N LEU A 210 -21.16 -30.79 1.20
CA LEU A 210 -22.40 -30.01 1.15
C LEU A 210 -23.58 -30.73 1.82
N GLY A 211 -23.72 -32.04 1.61
CA GLY A 211 -24.85 -32.84 2.10
C GLY A 211 -24.72 -33.38 3.52
N PHE A 212 -23.76 -32.93 4.33
CA PHE A 212 -23.63 -33.36 5.71
C PHE A 212 -24.73 -32.78 6.61
N ASP A 213 -25.27 -33.60 7.51
CA ASP A 213 -26.27 -33.19 8.48
C ASP A 213 -25.59 -32.65 9.75
N ASP A 214 -25.59 -31.33 9.89
CA ASP A 214 -25.08 -30.58 11.04
C ASP A 214 -26.20 -30.08 11.97
N ALA A 215 -27.42 -30.64 11.88
CA ALA A 215 -28.56 -30.17 12.68
C ALA A 215 -28.30 -30.21 14.19
N GLY A 216 -27.46 -31.16 14.65
CA GLY A 216 -27.03 -31.30 16.04
C GLY A 216 -25.92 -30.34 16.50
N TRP A 217 -25.38 -29.50 15.62
CA TRP A 217 -24.31 -28.55 15.93
C TRP A 217 -24.87 -27.24 16.49
N THR A 218 -24.06 -26.56 17.29
CA THR A 218 -24.39 -25.25 17.87
C THR A 218 -24.52 -24.22 16.76
N SER A 219 -25.53 -23.36 16.84
CA SER A 219 -25.79 -22.32 15.83
C SER A 219 -25.32 -20.96 16.34
N GLY A 220 -24.81 -20.11 15.44
CA GLY A 220 -24.46 -18.73 15.75
C GLY A 220 -23.95 -17.99 14.52
N THR A 221 -23.08 -17.00 14.70
CA THR A 221 -22.37 -16.24 13.64
C THR A 221 -20.86 -16.36 13.81
N PHE A 222 -20.01 -15.64 13.07
CA PHE A 222 -18.56 -15.67 13.33
C PHE A 222 -18.17 -14.97 14.65
N GLY A 223 -16.90 -15.12 15.01
CA GLY A 223 -16.39 -14.93 16.37
C GLY A 223 -16.34 -16.26 17.14
N VAL A 224 -16.05 -17.36 16.43
CA VAL A 224 -15.98 -18.70 17.04
C VAL A 224 -14.67 -18.78 17.83
N GLY A 225 -14.75 -18.83 19.16
CA GLY A 225 -13.56 -18.77 19.98
C GLY A 225 -13.80 -18.56 21.47
N TYR A 226 -12.71 -18.25 22.17
CA TYR A 226 -12.67 -17.84 23.58
C TYR A 226 -11.45 -16.97 23.87
N PHE A 227 -11.55 -16.12 24.90
CA PHE A 227 -10.42 -15.36 25.45
C PHE A 227 -10.48 -15.41 26.98
N ASN A 228 -9.38 -15.73 27.65
CA ASN A 228 -9.28 -15.69 29.11
C ASN A 228 -8.54 -14.43 29.59
N ASN A 229 -9.26 -13.30 29.73
CA ASN A 229 -8.63 -12.00 30.02
C ASN A 229 -9.06 -11.30 31.31
N GLY A 230 -9.44 -12.05 32.35
CA GLY A 230 -9.47 -11.62 33.77
C GLY A 230 -10.40 -10.45 34.20
N THR A 231 -10.76 -9.51 33.31
CA THR A 231 -11.41 -8.24 33.66
C THR A 231 -12.22 -7.59 32.55
N ASN A 232 -12.23 -8.07 31.30
CA ASN A 232 -13.11 -7.49 30.27
C ASN A 232 -13.47 -8.50 29.16
N PRO A 233 -14.68 -9.09 29.15
CA PRO A 233 -15.13 -9.98 28.10
C PRO A 233 -15.92 -9.19 27.05
N ASP A 234 -15.22 -8.57 26.09
CA ASP A 234 -15.85 -8.14 24.85
C ASP A 234 -15.26 -8.96 23.70
N LEU A 235 -16.05 -9.95 23.26
CA LEU A 235 -16.20 -10.50 21.90
C LEU A 235 -16.95 -11.85 22.00
N ASN A 236 -18.27 -11.77 21.76
CA ASN A 236 -19.24 -12.81 21.42
C ASN A 236 -18.98 -14.26 21.90
N VAL A 237 -19.30 -14.55 23.16
CA VAL A 237 -19.15 -15.87 23.83
C VAL A 237 -20.25 -16.89 23.43
N ASP A 238 -20.92 -16.71 22.29
CA ASP A 238 -22.20 -17.37 21.97
C ASP A 238 -22.09 -18.87 21.65
N PHE A 239 -20.90 -19.41 21.36
CA PHE A 239 -20.73 -20.84 21.07
C PHE A 239 -20.42 -21.72 22.30
N GLY A 240 -20.27 -21.13 23.49
CA GLY A 240 -20.06 -21.89 24.71
C GLY A 240 -18.71 -22.62 24.78
N PHE A 241 -17.71 -22.23 23.97
CA PHE A 241 -16.34 -22.68 24.11
C PHE A 241 -15.73 -22.02 25.36
N SER A 242 -16.15 -22.43 26.57
CA SER A 242 -15.59 -21.87 27.80
C SER A 242 -14.16 -22.34 28.01
N SER A 243 -13.31 -21.52 28.65
CA SER A 243 -11.98 -21.93 29.13
C SER A 243 -12.04 -23.12 30.11
N SER A 244 -13.22 -23.44 30.65
CA SER A 244 -13.50 -24.59 31.50
C SER A 244 -13.87 -25.90 30.77
N THR A 245 -13.54 -26.04 29.46
CA THR A 245 -13.76 -27.13 28.46
C THR A 245 -14.93 -26.86 27.49
N PRO A 246 -14.75 -26.94 26.14
CA PRO A 246 -14.40 -28.15 25.38
C PRO A 246 -13.13 -28.12 24.49
N MET A 247 -12.52 -26.97 24.21
CA MET A 247 -11.23 -26.90 23.48
C MET A 247 -10.00 -27.02 24.39
N THR A 248 -10.18 -26.79 25.70
CA THR A 248 -9.14 -27.01 26.71
C THR A 248 -9.15 -28.47 27.16
N GLY A 249 -8.12 -29.24 26.80
CA GLY A 249 -7.85 -30.58 27.36
C GLY A 249 -8.29 -31.83 26.57
N THR A 250 -9.12 -31.71 25.51
CA THR A 250 -9.56 -32.87 24.71
C THR A 250 -9.35 -32.72 23.19
N ALA A 251 -9.72 -31.60 22.59
CA ALA A 251 -9.49 -31.33 21.17
C ALA A 251 -9.08 -29.88 20.94
N ARG A 252 -8.08 -29.67 20.08
CA ARG A 252 -7.51 -28.34 19.78
C ARG A 252 -8.25 -27.62 18.67
N HIS A 253 -9.21 -28.30 18.04
CA HIS A 253 -9.80 -27.84 16.79
C HIS A 253 -11.29 -27.53 16.98
N SER A 254 -11.84 -26.73 16.09
CA SER A 254 -13.28 -26.50 15.93
C SER A 254 -13.66 -26.79 14.48
N TYR A 255 -14.82 -27.42 14.28
CA TYR A 255 -15.41 -27.59 12.96
C TYR A 255 -16.54 -26.58 12.79
N ILE A 256 -16.47 -25.81 11.71
CA ILE A 256 -17.37 -24.71 11.40
C ILE A 256 -17.94 -24.94 10.01
N ARG A 257 -19.25 -24.78 9.84
CA ARG A 257 -19.96 -24.89 8.58
C ARG A 257 -20.83 -23.66 8.36
N VAL A 258 -20.61 -22.97 7.25
CA VAL A 258 -21.33 -21.76 6.87
C VAL A 258 -22.04 -21.98 5.55
N PRO A 259 -23.38 -22.10 5.53
CA PRO A 259 -24.12 -22.14 4.29
C PRO A 259 -24.10 -20.77 3.60
N PHE A 260 -23.94 -20.77 2.28
CA PHE A 260 -24.06 -19.57 1.45
C PHE A 260 -24.77 -19.88 0.14
N GLN A 261 -25.31 -18.84 -0.53
CA GLN A 261 -26.07 -18.99 -1.78
C GLN A 261 -25.23 -18.49 -2.96
N VAL A 262 -25.26 -19.23 -4.05
CA VAL A 262 -24.67 -18.83 -5.33
C VAL A 262 -25.76 -18.90 -6.40
N ALA A 263 -26.09 -17.77 -7.00
CA ALA A 263 -27.19 -17.68 -7.97
C ALA A 263 -26.83 -18.26 -9.36
N ASP A 264 -25.57 -18.16 -9.77
CA ASP A 264 -25.05 -18.77 -10.99
C ASP A 264 -23.52 -18.94 -10.90
N PRO A 265 -23.01 -20.16 -10.64
CA PRO A 265 -21.58 -20.41 -10.59
C PRO A 265 -20.84 -20.10 -11.90
N ALA A 266 -21.52 -20.09 -13.05
CA ALA A 266 -20.90 -19.79 -14.33
C ALA A 266 -20.46 -18.33 -14.44
N LEU A 267 -21.00 -17.45 -13.59
CA LEU A 267 -20.59 -16.05 -13.55
C LEU A 267 -19.33 -15.82 -12.72
N VAL A 268 -18.89 -16.78 -11.92
CA VAL A 268 -17.81 -16.61 -10.93
C VAL A 268 -16.44 -16.75 -11.62
N GLN A 269 -15.60 -15.73 -11.50
CA GLN A 269 -14.24 -15.71 -12.05
C GLN A 269 -13.19 -16.18 -11.04
N SER A 270 -13.28 -15.66 -9.82
CA SER A 270 -12.36 -15.98 -8.72
C SER A 270 -13.07 -15.84 -7.38
N LEU A 271 -12.47 -16.42 -6.35
CA LEU A 271 -12.92 -16.31 -4.96
C LEU A 271 -11.73 -15.91 -4.09
N ILE A 272 -12.00 -15.13 -3.05
CA ILE A 272 -11.05 -14.80 -1.99
C ILE A 272 -11.69 -15.14 -0.65
N LEU A 273 -10.96 -15.88 0.18
CA LEU A 273 -11.33 -16.15 1.56
C LEU A 273 -10.53 -15.21 2.45
N ARG A 274 -11.21 -14.37 3.21
CA ARG A 274 -10.58 -13.51 4.21
C ARG A 274 -10.74 -14.15 5.57
N VAL A 275 -9.67 -14.34 6.33
CA VAL A 275 -9.73 -15.01 7.65
C VAL A 275 -9.03 -14.17 8.70
N ASN A 276 -9.69 -13.94 9.83
CA ASN A 276 -9.09 -13.42 11.05
C ASN A 276 -9.07 -14.56 12.07
N TYR A 277 -7.89 -15.06 12.42
CA TYR A 277 -7.75 -16.30 13.17
C TYR A 277 -6.62 -16.27 14.20
N ASP A 278 -6.79 -17.08 15.22
CA ASP A 278 -5.77 -17.46 16.19
C ASP A 278 -5.19 -18.83 15.79
N ASP A 279 -3.88 -18.98 15.88
CA ASP A 279 -3.06 -20.15 15.55
C ASP A 279 -3.14 -20.69 14.10
N GLY A 280 -4.26 -21.30 13.69
CA GLY A 280 -4.33 -21.87 12.35
C GLY A 280 -5.70 -22.31 11.87
N PHE A 281 -5.81 -22.54 10.56
CA PHE A 281 -7.04 -23.04 9.95
C PHE A 281 -6.80 -23.86 8.68
N VAL A 282 -7.81 -24.65 8.30
CA VAL A 282 -7.95 -25.23 6.97
C VAL A 282 -9.39 -25.02 6.50
N ALA A 283 -9.59 -24.67 5.23
CA ALA A 283 -10.89 -24.38 4.65
C ALA A 283 -11.22 -25.25 3.42
N TRP A 284 -12.51 -25.58 3.27
CA TRP A 284 -13.09 -26.31 2.15
C TRP A 284 -14.35 -25.63 1.61
N VAL A 285 -14.54 -25.70 0.30
CA VAL A 285 -15.81 -25.36 -0.36
C VAL A 285 -16.42 -26.65 -0.89
N ASN A 286 -17.62 -27.01 -0.40
CA ASN A 286 -18.34 -28.22 -0.80
C ASN A 286 -17.51 -29.52 -0.71
N GLY A 287 -16.55 -29.59 0.23
CA GLY A 287 -15.67 -30.73 0.44
C GLY A 287 -14.35 -30.71 -0.32
N VAL A 288 -14.11 -29.72 -1.19
CA VAL A 288 -12.83 -29.49 -1.86
C VAL A 288 -11.98 -28.56 -1.00
N ARG A 289 -10.74 -28.94 -0.68
CA ARG A 289 -9.82 -28.07 0.08
C ARG A 289 -9.44 -26.86 -0.77
N VAL A 290 -9.55 -25.66 -0.21
CA VAL A 290 -9.33 -24.41 -0.96
C VAL A 290 -8.28 -23.49 -0.34
N ALA A 291 -8.08 -23.53 0.98
CA ALA A 291 -7.10 -22.69 1.67
C ALA A 291 -6.66 -23.32 3.00
N ASN A 292 -5.52 -22.88 3.52
CA ASN A 292 -5.03 -23.18 4.86
C ASN A 292 -4.03 -22.12 5.31
N SER A 293 -3.88 -21.95 6.63
CA SER A 293 -2.81 -21.12 7.20
C SER A 293 -1.44 -21.77 7.02
N SER A 294 -0.38 -20.98 7.21
CA SER A 294 1.00 -21.47 7.17
C SER A 294 1.23 -22.54 8.25
N GLY A 295 1.91 -23.64 7.88
CA GLY A 295 2.19 -24.74 8.81
C GLY A 295 1.02 -25.67 9.13
N ALA A 296 -0.20 -25.39 8.64
CA ALA A 296 -1.33 -26.30 8.81
C ALA A 296 -1.12 -27.63 8.07
N PRO A 297 -1.61 -28.77 8.61
CA PRO A 297 -1.47 -30.07 7.95
C PRO A 297 -2.04 -30.07 6.52
N THR A 298 -1.27 -30.59 5.56
CA THR A 298 -1.64 -30.60 4.13
C THR A 298 -2.27 -31.91 3.66
N THR A 299 -2.28 -32.95 4.51
CA THR A 299 -2.82 -34.28 4.20
C THR A 299 -3.94 -34.66 5.16
N ASP A 300 -5.00 -35.28 4.63
CA ASP A 300 -6.10 -35.83 5.42
C ASP A 300 -5.88 -37.31 5.82
N PRO A 301 -6.49 -37.79 6.93
CA PRO A 301 -7.31 -37.03 7.89
C PRO A 301 -6.47 -36.16 8.82
N ILE A 302 -6.97 -34.98 9.16
CA ILE A 302 -6.36 -34.12 10.17
C ILE A 302 -6.78 -34.64 11.55
N SER A 303 -5.82 -34.95 12.41
CA SER A 303 -6.12 -35.29 13.81
C SER A 303 -6.64 -34.05 14.54
N PRO A 304 -7.71 -34.13 15.36
CA PRO A 304 -8.19 -33.03 16.23
C PRO A 304 -7.18 -32.50 17.27
N THR A 305 -5.96 -33.04 17.25
CA THR A 305 -4.82 -32.74 18.13
C THR A 305 -3.56 -32.36 17.36
N ALA A 306 -3.66 -32.14 16.04
CA ALA A 306 -2.53 -31.69 15.24
C ALA A 306 -1.96 -30.38 15.79
N LEU A 307 -0.66 -30.16 15.55
CA LEU A 307 0.03 -28.93 15.95
C LEU A 307 0.03 -27.97 14.77
N VAL A 308 -0.20 -26.69 15.08
CA VAL A 308 0.00 -25.55 14.19
C VAL A 308 0.93 -24.54 14.87
N PRO A 309 1.62 -23.69 14.11
CA PRO A 309 2.36 -22.56 14.67
C PRO A 309 1.44 -21.59 15.42
N ASN A 310 2.02 -20.84 16.36
CA ASN A 310 1.30 -19.75 17.03
C ASN A 310 1.04 -18.61 16.05
N HIS A 311 -0.17 -18.05 16.09
CA HIS A 311 -0.59 -16.92 15.27
C HIS A 311 -1.61 -16.09 16.04
N GLY A 312 -1.43 -14.77 16.15
CA GLY A 312 -2.35 -13.92 16.89
C GLY A 312 -3.45 -13.31 16.03
N VAL A 313 -4.57 -12.98 16.65
CA VAL A 313 -5.68 -12.24 16.00
C VAL A 313 -5.23 -10.80 15.70
N ALA A 314 -4.94 -10.49 14.44
CA ALA A 314 -4.45 -9.18 14.00
C ALA A 314 -5.33 -8.48 12.94
N GLY A 315 -6.47 -9.06 12.58
CA GLY A 315 -7.33 -8.57 11.50
C GLY A 315 -7.55 -9.62 10.41
N PHE A 316 -8.24 -9.25 9.33
CA PHE A 316 -8.48 -10.17 8.22
C PHE A 316 -7.26 -10.26 7.30
N GLU A 317 -6.79 -11.49 7.08
CA GLU A 317 -5.83 -11.84 6.04
C GLU A 317 -6.54 -12.38 4.80
N ASP A 318 -6.00 -12.05 3.63
CA ASP A 318 -6.58 -12.40 2.33
C ASP A 318 -5.93 -13.68 1.75
N PHE A 319 -6.76 -14.70 1.48
CA PHE A 319 -6.36 -15.96 0.85
C PHE A 319 -7.06 -16.13 -0.51
N PRO A 320 -6.40 -15.79 -1.63
CA PRO A 320 -6.90 -16.09 -2.97
C PRO A 320 -7.12 -17.59 -3.14
N LEU A 321 -8.34 -18.00 -3.54
CA LEU A 321 -8.67 -19.40 -3.67
C LEU A 321 -8.29 -19.95 -5.06
N PRO A 322 -7.84 -21.22 -5.14
CA PRO A 322 -7.51 -21.84 -6.41
C PRO A 322 -8.75 -21.99 -7.31
N ALA A 323 -8.55 -22.11 -8.62
CA ALA A 323 -9.63 -22.33 -9.59
C ALA A 323 -10.51 -23.56 -9.27
N THR A 324 -9.96 -24.54 -8.54
CA THR A 324 -10.71 -25.70 -8.04
C THR A 324 -11.86 -25.30 -7.10
N ALA A 325 -11.73 -24.20 -6.36
CA ALA A 325 -12.79 -23.63 -5.52
C ALA A 325 -13.99 -23.18 -6.35
N VAL A 326 -13.75 -22.48 -7.46
CA VAL A 326 -14.79 -22.06 -8.41
C VAL A 326 -15.49 -23.27 -9.03
N THR A 327 -14.73 -24.29 -9.44
CA THR A 327 -15.31 -25.53 -10.00
C THR A 327 -16.09 -26.37 -8.97
N ALA A 328 -15.88 -26.13 -7.67
CA ALA A 328 -16.58 -26.83 -6.60
C ALA A 328 -17.97 -26.21 -6.31
N LEU A 329 -18.24 -25.00 -6.77
CA LEU A 329 -19.50 -24.30 -6.56
C LEU A 329 -20.66 -25.01 -7.27
N ARG A 330 -21.85 -24.91 -6.68
CA ARG A 330 -23.11 -25.40 -7.23
C ARG A 330 -24.11 -24.26 -7.30
N ASP A 331 -25.05 -24.37 -8.24
CA ASP A 331 -26.21 -23.49 -8.26
C ASP A 331 -27.03 -23.65 -6.97
N GLY A 332 -27.39 -22.54 -6.33
CA GLY A 332 -28.07 -22.49 -5.04
C GLY A 332 -27.15 -22.65 -3.83
N THR A 333 -27.51 -23.54 -2.90
CA THR A 333 -26.83 -23.69 -1.61
C THR A 333 -25.45 -24.32 -1.75
N ASN A 334 -24.46 -23.67 -1.14
CA ASN A 334 -23.09 -24.13 -0.98
C ASN A 334 -22.70 -24.11 0.50
N VAL A 335 -21.58 -24.74 0.87
CA VAL A 335 -21.04 -24.69 2.23
C VAL A 335 -19.55 -24.34 2.22
N LEU A 336 -19.18 -23.37 3.05
CA LEU A 336 -17.82 -23.12 3.47
C LEU A 336 -17.60 -23.88 4.78
N ALA A 337 -16.69 -24.85 4.78
CA ALA A 337 -16.30 -25.61 5.95
C ALA A 337 -14.92 -25.14 6.41
N ILE A 338 -14.76 -24.85 7.70
CA ILE A 338 -13.49 -24.38 8.27
C ILE A 338 -13.16 -25.22 9.49
N GLU A 339 -11.93 -25.73 9.53
CA GLU A 339 -11.34 -26.35 10.71
C GLU A 339 -10.41 -25.34 11.35
N GLY A 340 -10.88 -24.66 12.41
CA GLY A 340 -10.04 -23.76 13.21
C GLY A 340 -9.19 -24.58 14.17
N MET A 341 -7.93 -24.23 14.36
CA MET A 341 -6.93 -25.01 15.09
C MET A 341 -6.29 -24.15 16.18
N ASN A 342 -5.75 -24.81 17.20
CA ASN A 342 -5.06 -24.15 18.30
C ASN A 342 -3.71 -24.82 18.55
N THR A 343 -2.69 -24.04 18.89
CA THR A 343 -1.31 -24.50 19.11
C THR A 343 -1.24 -25.47 20.29
N THR A 344 -1.96 -25.22 21.39
CA THR A 344 -1.91 -26.09 22.59
C THR A 344 -3.28 -26.39 23.18
N THR A 345 -3.39 -27.51 23.91
CA THR A 345 -4.61 -27.88 24.66
C THR A 345 -4.87 -26.98 25.87
N SER A 346 -3.98 -26.04 26.16
CA SER A 346 -4.03 -25.13 27.31
C SER A 346 -3.88 -23.68 26.89
N SER A 347 -4.15 -23.35 25.63
CA SER A 347 -4.08 -21.97 25.17
C SER A 347 -5.04 -21.09 25.96
N SER A 348 -4.67 -19.83 26.13
CA SER A 348 -5.49 -18.80 26.78
C SER A 348 -6.69 -18.40 25.94
N ASP A 349 -6.60 -18.65 24.64
CA ASP A 349 -7.49 -18.14 23.61
C ASP A 349 -7.55 -19.05 22.39
N ALA A 350 -8.61 -18.86 21.61
CA ALA A 350 -8.81 -19.36 20.26
C ALA A 350 -9.78 -18.40 19.57
N PHE A 351 -9.60 -18.12 18.29
CA PHE A 351 -10.52 -17.27 17.55
C PHE A 351 -10.54 -17.60 16.07
N ILE A 352 -11.71 -17.53 15.46
CA ILE A 352 -11.83 -17.56 14.01
C ILE A 352 -13.06 -16.79 13.53
N SER A 353 -12.82 -15.92 12.56
CA SER A 353 -13.81 -15.17 11.78
C SER A 353 -13.41 -15.23 10.31
N ALA A 354 -14.38 -15.34 9.40
CA ALA A 354 -14.09 -15.41 7.97
C ALA A 354 -15.11 -14.65 7.11
N GLN A 355 -14.64 -14.19 5.95
CA GLN A 355 -15.46 -13.67 4.86
C GLN A 355 -15.12 -14.43 3.58
N LEU A 356 -16.12 -14.68 2.73
CA LEU A 356 -15.93 -15.26 1.40
C LEU A 356 -16.49 -14.30 0.37
N ALA A 357 -15.63 -13.77 -0.49
CA ALA A 357 -16.01 -12.88 -1.56
C ALA A 357 -15.73 -13.50 -2.93
N ALA A 358 -16.59 -13.16 -3.90
CA ALA A 358 -16.55 -13.67 -5.25
C ALA A 358 -16.45 -12.53 -6.25
N ALA A 359 -15.57 -12.68 -7.24
CA ALA A 359 -15.55 -11.84 -8.41
C ALA A 359 -16.52 -12.40 -9.47
N LEU A 360 -17.56 -11.65 -9.82
CA LEU A 360 -18.62 -12.08 -10.74
C LEU A 360 -18.61 -11.32 -12.07
N THR A 361 -18.91 -12.02 -13.15
CA THR A 361 -19.10 -11.41 -14.46
C THR A 361 -20.40 -10.61 -14.54
N SER A 362 -20.27 -9.32 -14.86
CA SER A 362 -21.42 -8.44 -15.15
C SER A 362 -21.81 -8.47 -16.63
N ALA A 363 -23.01 -7.98 -16.95
CA ALA A 363 -23.52 -7.90 -18.32
C ALA A 363 -23.01 -6.70 -19.15
N ARG A 364 -22.17 -5.80 -18.60
CA ARG A 364 -21.60 -4.65 -19.33
C ARG A 364 -20.11 -4.41 -19.01
N PRO A 365 -19.17 -5.17 -19.60
CA PRO A 365 -17.73 -4.88 -19.56
C PRO A 365 -17.30 -3.78 -20.54
N GLY A 366 -16.15 -3.16 -20.27
CA GLY A 366 -15.38 -2.41 -21.26
C GLY A 366 -15.56 -0.90 -21.26
N GLU A 367 -16.29 -0.32 -20.29
CA GLU A 367 -16.25 1.14 -20.10
C GLU A 367 -14.88 1.54 -19.53
N THR A 368 -14.29 2.60 -20.10
CA THR A 368 -13.06 3.20 -19.57
C THR A 368 -13.38 4.22 -18.50
N GLY A 369 -12.62 4.25 -17.42
CA GLY A 369 -12.70 5.33 -16.44
C GLY A 369 -11.65 5.22 -15.35
N TYR A 370 -11.82 6.06 -14.33
CA TYR A 370 -10.93 6.13 -13.18
C TYR A 370 -11.32 5.09 -12.14
N PHE A 371 -10.33 4.43 -11.54
CA PHE A 371 -10.53 3.58 -10.37
C PHE A 371 -9.87 4.22 -9.16
N ALA A 372 -10.63 4.34 -8.07
CA ALA A 372 -10.10 4.88 -6.82
C ALA A 372 -9.06 3.93 -6.20
N THR A 373 -9.16 2.63 -6.48
CA THR A 373 -8.21 1.60 -6.04
C THR A 373 -7.68 0.93 -7.29
N ALA A 374 -6.37 1.03 -7.51
CA ALA A 374 -5.72 0.36 -8.61
C ALA A 374 -5.56 -1.13 -8.34
N THR A 375 -5.56 -1.94 -9.39
CA THR A 375 -5.55 -3.40 -9.29
C THR A 375 -4.46 -4.03 -10.16
N PRO A 376 -3.18 -3.59 -10.06
CA PRO A 376 -2.13 -4.13 -10.91
C PRO A 376 -1.98 -5.65 -10.71
N GLY A 377 -2.02 -6.41 -11.79
CA GLY A 377 -1.94 -7.86 -11.75
C GLY A 377 -3.26 -8.54 -11.36
N LEU A 378 -4.31 -7.79 -11.01
CA LEU A 378 -5.67 -8.27 -10.71
C LEU A 378 -6.73 -7.68 -11.65
N PRO A 379 -7.92 -8.29 -11.80
CA PRO A 379 -8.96 -7.70 -12.65
C PRO A 379 -9.49 -6.37 -12.08
N ASN A 380 -9.52 -5.31 -12.88
CA ASN A 380 -10.18 -4.05 -12.48
C ASN A 380 -11.64 -4.29 -12.10
N GLY A 381 -12.15 -3.52 -11.14
CA GLY A 381 -13.56 -3.60 -10.76
C GLY A 381 -14.52 -3.30 -11.93
N GLY A 382 -15.79 -3.66 -11.72
CA GLY A 382 -16.87 -3.38 -12.67
C GLY A 382 -17.24 -1.91 -12.79
N VAL A 383 -18.20 -1.60 -13.67
CA VAL A 383 -18.66 -0.21 -13.93
C VAL A 383 -19.07 0.59 -12.68
N ASN A 384 -19.38 -0.10 -11.57
CA ASN A 384 -19.74 0.52 -10.30
C ASN A 384 -18.52 0.96 -9.47
N SER A 385 -17.31 0.45 -9.74
CA SER A 385 -16.07 0.93 -9.10
C SER A 385 -15.46 2.13 -9.82
N LEU A 386 -15.99 2.48 -11.00
CA LEU A 386 -15.60 3.69 -11.71
C LEU A 386 -15.99 4.92 -10.89
N GLN A 387 -14.99 5.77 -10.62
CA GLN A 387 -15.20 7.06 -9.97
C GLN A 387 -15.31 8.19 -11.01
N LEU A 388 -15.98 9.28 -10.61
CA LEU A 388 -16.02 10.50 -11.41
C LEU A 388 -14.65 11.20 -11.30
N PRO A 389 -14.05 11.67 -12.41
CA PRO A 389 -12.77 12.42 -12.36
C PRO A 389 -12.83 13.74 -11.61
N VAL A 390 -14.04 14.23 -11.39
CA VAL A 390 -14.32 15.55 -10.86
C VAL A 390 -14.47 15.51 -9.35
N GLY A 391 -14.06 16.59 -8.70
CA GLY A 391 -14.22 16.80 -7.26
C GLY A 391 -15.14 17.98 -6.94
N VAL A 392 -15.07 18.43 -5.69
CA VAL A 392 -15.75 19.62 -5.19
C VAL A 392 -14.77 20.78 -5.12
N THR A 393 -15.18 21.97 -5.56
CA THR A 393 -14.39 23.20 -5.37
C THR A 393 -15.05 24.09 -4.32
N PRO A 394 -14.38 24.37 -3.19
CA PRO A 394 -14.89 25.29 -2.19
C PRO A 394 -14.66 26.75 -2.63
N SER A 395 -15.57 27.66 -2.28
CA SER A 395 -15.44 29.11 -2.57
C SER A 395 -14.33 29.78 -1.77
N ARG A 396 -13.76 29.08 -0.80
CA ARG A 396 -12.64 29.53 0.03
C ARG A 396 -11.74 28.33 0.33
N SER A 397 -10.43 28.49 0.13
CA SER A 397 -9.43 27.47 0.47
C SER A 397 -9.48 27.09 1.95
N PRO A 398 -9.13 25.85 2.32
CA PRO A 398 -8.87 25.47 3.70
C PRO A 398 -7.84 26.40 4.34
N GLY A 399 -7.89 26.54 5.66
CA GLY A 399 -7.01 27.40 6.42
C GLY A 399 -7.72 28.03 7.60
N THR A 400 -7.22 29.17 8.04
CA THR A 400 -7.67 29.82 9.27
C THR A 400 -8.62 30.98 8.98
N PHE A 401 -9.42 31.34 9.99
CA PHE A 401 -10.30 32.51 9.91
C PHE A 401 -10.53 33.18 11.27
N THR A 402 -10.88 34.46 11.23
CA THR A 402 -11.30 35.24 12.41
C THR A 402 -12.79 35.57 12.37
N ASN A 403 -13.28 36.05 11.22
CA ASN A 403 -14.67 36.42 11.01
C ASN A 403 -15.47 35.26 10.40
N ALA A 404 -16.69 35.04 10.90
CA ALA A 404 -17.62 34.08 10.32
C ALA A 404 -17.91 34.39 8.85
N PHE A 405 -18.11 33.35 8.04
CA PHE A 405 -18.35 33.47 6.60
C PHE A 405 -19.28 32.36 6.10
N THR A 406 -19.72 32.46 4.84
CA THR A 406 -20.49 31.41 4.18
C THR A 406 -19.64 30.73 3.13
N LEU A 407 -19.58 29.40 3.19
CA LEU A 407 -18.85 28.56 2.25
C LEU A 407 -19.79 28.05 1.15
N ALA A 408 -19.53 28.41 -0.10
CA ALA A 408 -20.18 27.80 -1.24
C ALA A 408 -19.36 26.63 -1.77
N LEU A 409 -20.03 25.56 -2.21
CA LEU A 409 -19.41 24.39 -2.84
C LEU A 409 -19.90 24.32 -4.29
N THR A 410 -18.98 24.19 -5.24
CA THR A 410 -19.30 24.07 -6.66
C THR A 410 -18.91 22.69 -7.15
N PRO A 411 -19.82 21.95 -7.83
CA PRO A 411 -19.45 20.67 -8.40
C PRO A 411 -18.51 20.95 -9.58
N GLY A 412 -17.46 20.14 -9.74
CA GLY A 412 -16.52 20.30 -10.86
C GLY A 412 -17.18 20.22 -12.25
N GLU A 413 -18.42 19.72 -12.33
CA GLU A 413 -19.25 19.68 -13.54
C GLU A 413 -20.74 19.93 -13.19
N ALA A 414 -21.49 20.51 -14.12
CA ALA A 414 -22.93 20.74 -13.96
C ALA A 414 -23.73 19.43 -13.92
N GLY A 415 -24.78 19.38 -13.09
CA GLY A 415 -25.69 18.22 -13.02
C GLY A 415 -25.26 17.11 -12.06
N LEU A 416 -24.18 17.31 -11.29
CA LEU A 416 -23.77 16.42 -10.22
C LEU A 416 -24.29 16.90 -8.86
N GLU A 417 -24.65 15.96 -7.99
CA GLU A 417 -24.97 16.26 -6.59
C GLU A 417 -23.68 16.40 -5.78
N ILE A 418 -23.63 17.32 -4.81
CA ILE A 418 -22.55 17.33 -3.81
C ILE A 418 -23.10 16.74 -2.52
N ARG A 419 -22.40 15.75 -1.96
CA ARG A 419 -22.65 15.22 -0.62
C ARG A 419 -21.48 15.59 0.28
N TYR A 420 -21.78 15.95 1.52
CA TYR A 420 -20.75 16.37 2.46
C TYR A 420 -21.02 15.92 3.88
N ILE A 421 -19.95 15.89 4.66
CA ILE A 421 -19.92 15.71 6.11
C ILE A 421 -19.24 16.95 6.67
N LEU A 422 -19.90 17.64 7.59
CA LEU A 422 -19.35 18.79 8.30
C LEU A 422 -19.30 18.44 9.78
N ALA A 423 -18.11 18.18 10.29
CA ALA A 423 -17.89 17.82 11.68
C ALA A 423 -17.59 19.06 12.53
N ASP A 424 -18.17 19.08 13.72
CA ASP A 424 -17.70 19.94 14.80
C ASP A 424 -16.72 19.13 15.67
N PRO A 425 -15.45 19.55 15.78
CA PRO A 425 -14.44 18.77 16.50
C PRO A 425 -14.84 18.48 17.95
N SER A 426 -15.55 19.41 18.60
CA SER A 426 -16.00 19.26 19.98
C SER A 426 -17.11 18.21 20.18
N SER A 427 -17.76 17.76 19.10
CA SER A 427 -18.88 16.80 19.12
C SER A 427 -18.52 15.43 18.52
N SER A 428 -17.37 15.33 17.87
CA SER A 428 -16.85 14.13 17.24
C SER A 428 -15.32 14.25 17.22
N PRO A 429 -14.66 13.99 18.36
CA PRO A 429 -13.22 14.13 18.47
C PRO A 429 -12.49 13.20 17.49
N GLY A 430 -11.35 13.65 16.96
CA GLY A 430 -10.55 12.93 15.98
C GLY A 430 -10.62 13.57 14.59
N ALA A 431 -9.44 13.90 14.02
CA ALA A 431 -9.33 14.48 12.68
C ALA A 431 -9.62 13.47 11.54
N GLY A 432 -9.98 12.24 11.89
CA GLY A 432 -10.47 11.20 10.99
C GLY A 432 -11.99 11.24 10.83
N ILE A 433 -12.49 11.98 9.84
CA ILE A 433 -13.91 11.89 9.45
C ILE A 433 -14.10 10.98 8.23
N PRO A 434 -15.17 10.17 8.18
CA PRO A 434 -15.35 9.16 7.16
C PRO A 434 -15.58 9.78 5.77
N GLU A 435 -15.40 8.96 4.74
CA GLU A 435 -15.69 9.32 3.36
C GLU A 435 -17.18 9.68 3.17
N PRO A 436 -17.51 10.73 2.38
CA PRO A 436 -18.89 11.00 2.01
C PRO A 436 -19.51 9.82 1.26
N THR A 437 -20.77 9.52 1.56
CA THR A 437 -21.59 8.53 0.86
C THR A 437 -22.81 9.20 0.21
N ALA A 438 -23.54 8.47 -0.63
CA ALA A 438 -24.81 8.95 -1.17
C ALA A 438 -25.85 9.26 -0.09
N ALA A 439 -25.68 8.73 1.13
CA ALA A 439 -26.52 9.01 2.28
C ALA A 439 -26.07 10.25 3.10
N SER A 440 -24.87 10.78 2.86
CA SER A 440 -24.38 11.99 3.53
C SER A 440 -25.21 13.22 3.13
N THR A 441 -25.02 14.33 3.86
CA THR A 441 -25.83 15.54 3.71
C THR A 441 -25.75 16.09 2.28
N LEU A 442 -26.91 16.28 1.65
CA LEU A 442 -27.00 16.91 0.34
C LEU A 442 -26.73 18.41 0.45
N TYR A 443 -25.77 18.90 -0.32
CA TYR A 443 -25.51 20.33 -0.45
C TYR A 443 -26.63 21.00 -1.24
N THR A 444 -27.33 21.94 -0.59
CA THR A 444 -28.47 22.68 -1.20
C THR A 444 -28.24 24.19 -1.23
N GLY A 445 -27.17 24.68 -0.61
CA GLY A 445 -26.82 26.09 -0.57
C GLY A 445 -25.62 26.36 0.36
N PRO A 446 -25.12 27.61 0.40
CA PRO A 446 -23.94 27.97 1.18
C PRO A 446 -24.03 27.58 2.66
N ILE A 447 -22.92 27.06 3.19
CA ILE A 447 -22.80 26.56 4.56
C ILE A 447 -22.22 27.67 5.46
N PRO A 448 -22.86 28.03 6.58
CA PRO A 448 -22.29 28.99 7.52
C PRO A 448 -21.12 28.37 8.30
N ILE A 449 -19.98 29.04 8.30
CA ILE A 449 -18.79 28.71 9.10
C ILE A 449 -18.57 29.81 10.13
N SER A 450 -18.77 29.48 11.40
CA SER A 450 -18.67 30.42 12.54
C SER A 450 -17.79 29.93 13.69
N SER A 451 -17.33 28.68 13.62
CA SER A 451 -16.38 28.04 14.53
C SER A 451 -15.49 27.09 13.74
N THR A 452 -14.47 26.49 14.36
CA THR A 452 -13.63 25.46 13.73
C THR A 452 -14.50 24.35 13.13
N LYS A 453 -14.24 23.98 11.87
CA LYS A 453 -14.97 22.92 11.17
C LYS A 453 -14.04 22.11 10.29
N LEU A 454 -14.23 20.80 10.33
CA LEU A 454 -13.68 19.86 9.35
C LEU A 454 -14.78 19.46 8.35
N LEU A 455 -14.51 19.63 7.07
CA LEU A 455 -15.39 19.32 5.95
C LEU A 455 -14.78 18.20 5.13
N ARG A 456 -15.58 17.17 4.84
CA ARG A 456 -15.34 16.24 3.73
C ARG A 456 -16.48 16.30 2.73
N ALA A 457 -16.19 16.46 1.44
CA ALA A 457 -17.20 16.58 0.40
C ALA A 457 -16.79 15.86 -0.89
N ALA A 458 -17.76 15.26 -1.57
CA ALA A 458 -17.55 14.64 -2.88
C ALA A 458 -18.77 14.88 -3.78
N VAL A 459 -18.56 14.80 -5.09
CA VAL A 459 -19.66 14.81 -6.07
C VAL A 459 -20.20 13.41 -6.32
N PHE A 460 -21.48 13.32 -6.68
CA PHE A 460 -22.19 12.07 -6.90
C PHE A 460 -23.04 12.10 -8.17
N LYS A 461 -23.09 10.95 -8.85
CA LYS A 461 -24.00 10.66 -9.96
C LYS A 461 -24.59 9.26 -9.74
N GLY A 462 -25.77 9.20 -9.11
CA GLY A 462 -26.30 7.93 -8.62
C GLY A 462 -25.38 7.35 -7.55
N ALA A 463 -24.90 6.11 -7.74
CA ALA A 463 -23.97 5.44 -6.83
C ALA A 463 -22.49 5.84 -7.05
N GLN A 464 -22.15 6.41 -8.20
CA GLN A 464 -20.77 6.82 -8.50
C GLN A 464 -20.40 8.06 -7.69
N ARG A 465 -19.22 8.02 -7.08
CA ARG A 465 -18.61 9.11 -6.31
C ARG A 465 -17.43 9.69 -7.09
N GLY A 466 -17.22 10.99 -6.97
CA GLY A 466 -16.00 11.66 -7.45
C GLY A 466 -14.89 11.70 -6.41
N ARG A 467 -13.87 12.51 -6.67
CA ARG A 467 -12.78 12.71 -5.71
C ARG A 467 -13.29 13.43 -4.46
N THR A 468 -12.81 12.98 -3.30
CA THR A 468 -13.11 13.60 -2.02
C THR A 468 -12.22 14.82 -1.79
N LEU A 469 -12.83 15.89 -1.33
CA LEU A 469 -12.19 17.09 -0.78
C LEU A 469 -12.20 16.96 0.74
N THR A 470 -11.04 16.99 1.38
CA THR A 470 -10.90 17.38 2.80
C THR A 470 -10.57 18.87 2.90
N ALA A 471 -11.22 19.56 3.83
CA ALA A 471 -10.97 20.97 4.13
C ALA A 471 -11.18 21.24 5.61
N GLU A 472 -10.25 21.93 6.25
CA GLU A 472 -10.45 22.46 7.59
C GLU A 472 -10.50 23.99 7.54
N TYR A 473 -11.45 24.54 8.28
CA TYR A 473 -11.57 25.95 8.56
C TYR A 473 -11.34 26.16 10.04
N LEU A 474 -10.13 26.55 10.42
CA LEU A 474 -9.68 26.68 11.81
C LEU A 474 -9.94 28.10 12.33
N GLN A 475 -10.76 28.25 13.37
CA GLN A 475 -11.02 29.56 13.94
C GLN A 475 -9.81 30.02 14.77
N LEU A 476 -9.38 31.27 14.60
CA LEU A 476 -8.35 31.88 15.45
C LEU A 476 -9.00 32.64 16.62
N GLU A 477 -8.35 32.58 17.78
CA GLU A 477 -8.65 33.49 18.86
C GLU A 477 -8.39 34.95 18.45
N THR A 478 -9.38 35.81 18.70
CA THR A 478 -9.31 37.25 18.54
C THR A 478 -9.29 37.94 19.90
N GLY A 479 -8.55 39.04 20.03
CA GLY A 479 -8.49 39.79 21.28
C GLY A 479 -7.52 40.97 21.21
N THR A 480 -7.25 41.59 22.36
CA THR A 480 -6.37 42.78 22.43
C THR A 480 -4.92 42.45 22.74
N VAL A 481 -4.64 41.36 23.46
CA VAL A 481 -3.29 40.89 23.81
C VAL A 481 -3.27 39.37 23.81
N GLY A 482 -2.18 38.75 23.32
CA GLY A 482 -1.96 37.31 23.43
C GLY A 482 -3.02 36.47 22.74
N ASN A 483 -3.31 36.76 21.47
CA ASN A 483 -4.26 36.01 20.65
C ASN A 483 -3.66 35.63 19.29
N THR A 484 -4.06 34.48 18.76
CA THR A 484 -3.49 33.87 17.54
C THR A 484 -3.82 34.64 16.27
N SER A 485 -4.92 35.40 16.23
CA SER A 485 -5.24 36.27 15.08
C SER A 485 -4.22 37.38 14.83
N SER A 486 -3.47 37.76 15.85
CA SER A 486 -2.41 38.78 15.80
C SER A 486 -1.00 38.20 15.86
N PHE A 487 -0.86 36.87 15.86
CA PHE A 487 0.44 36.20 15.91
C PHE A 487 1.31 36.57 14.72
N THR A 488 2.59 36.81 15.00
CA THR A 488 3.62 37.01 13.97
C THR A 488 4.91 36.30 14.38
N SER A 489 5.57 35.64 13.42
CA SER A 489 6.92 35.11 13.57
C SER A 489 7.76 35.41 12.33
N ASN A 490 9.08 35.36 12.42
CA ASN A 490 9.97 35.32 11.27
C ASN A 490 10.32 33.88 10.83
N LEU A 491 9.87 32.88 11.59
CA LEU A 491 9.96 31.47 11.25
C LEU A 491 8.67 31.01 10.55
N PRO A 492 8.72 29.95 9.73
CA PRO A 492 7.52 29.25 9.33
C PRO A 492 6.74 28.77 10.56
N VAL A 493 5.41 28.73 10.44
CA VAL A 493 4.51 28.31 11.51
C VAL A 493 3.78 27.06 11.06
N MET A 494 3.86 26.01 11.86
CA MET A 494 3.16 24.76 11.67
C MET A 494 2.03 24.66 12.69
N VAL A 495 0.83 24.39 12.24
CA VAL A 495 -0.32 24.07 13.08
C VAL A 495 -0.69 22.61 12.85
N LEU A 496 -0.68 21.82 13.92
CA LEU A 496 -1.22 20.48 13.95
C LEU A 496 -2.55 20.50 14.70
N ASP A 497 -3.59 19.90 14.12
CA ASP A 497 -4.92 19.83 14.74
C ASP A 497 -5.41 18.37 14.74
N ASP A 498 -5.57 17.78 15.93
CA ASP A 498 -6.14 16.43 16.08
C ASP A 498 -7.66 16.44 16.25
N HIS A 499 -8.28 17.63 16.24
CA HIS A 499 -9.70 17.83 16.42
C HIS A 499 -10.26 17.31 17.75
N GLY A 500 -9.48 17.34 18.83
CA GLY A 500 -9.92 16.94 20.16
C GLY A 500 -9.70 15.47 20.49
N ASP A 501 -8.91 14.75 19.69
CA ASP A 501 -8.53 13.35 19.97
C ASP A 501 -7.59 13.25 21.19
N GLY A 502 -6.97 14.36 21.56
CA GLY A 502 -6.06 14.47 22.69
C GLY A 502 -4.63 14.09 22.32
N GLN A 503 -3.79 13.89 23.35
CA GLN A 503 -2.36 13.66 23.12
C GLN A 503 -2.12 12.45 22.20
N PRO A 504 -1.27 12.59 21.17
CA PRO A 504 -0.89 11.48 20.32
C PRO A 504 -0.39 10.27 21.10
N VAL A 505 -0.64 9.09 20.54
CA VAL A 505 -0.24 7.82 21.14
C VAL A 505 1.26 7.73 21.40
N ASP A 506 1.61 6.94 22.41
CA ASP A 506 2.99 6.74 22.85
C ASP A 506 3.83 6.02 21.78
N SER A 507 5.14 6.27 21.81
CA SER A 507 6.10 5.85 20.79
C SER A 507 6.15 4.34 20.56
N GLY A 508 5.79 3.54 21.57
CA GLY A 508 5.83 2.07 21.53
C GLY A 508 4.59 1.41 20.92
N SER A 509 3.62 2.18 20.40
CA SER A 509 2.39 1.61 19.81
C SER A 509 2.45 1.42 18.29
N GLY A 510 3.49 1.94 17.61
CA GLY A 510 3.59 1.98 16.14
C GLY A 510 2.57 2.90 15.45
N ASN A 511 1.41 3.13 16.06
CA ASN A 511 0.29 3.86 15.49
C ASN A 511 0.49 5.38 15.45
N TYR A 512 -0.18 6.02 14.51
CA TYR A 512 -0.29 7.48 14.42
C TYR A 512 -1.69 7.94 14.78
N THR A 513 -1.78 9.02 15.55
CA THR A 513 -3.01 9.78 15.75
C THR A 513 -3.26 10.63 14.50
N THR A 514 -4.48 10.63 13.98
CA THR A 514 -4.80 11.45 12.80
C THR A 514 -4.78 12.93 13.18
N THR A 515 -4.04 13.72 12.44
CA THR A 515 -3.95 15.18 12.56
C THR A 515 -4.13 15.86 11.22
N LEU A 516 -4.41 17.16 11.22
CA LEU A 516 -4.36 18.01 10.05
C LEU A 516 -3.17 18.96 10.17
N LEU A 517 -2.42 19.10 9.07
CA LEU A 517 -1.25 19.95 8.98
C LEU A 517 -1.61 21.23 8.22
N HIS A 518 -1.39 22.39 8.85
CA HIS A 518 -1.34 23.69 8.19
C HIS A 518 0.08 24.26 8.33
N LEU A 519 0.75 24.54 7.22
CA LEU A 519 2.08 25.14 7.22
C LEU A 519 2.03 26.52 6.57
N PHE A 520 2.41 27.55 7.33
CA PHE A 520 2.48 28.93 6.88
C PHE A 520 3.94 29.36 6.78
N GLN A 521 4.32 29.95 5.65
CA GLN A 521 5.66 30.47 5.40
C GLN A 521 5.73 31.99 5.59
N PRO A 522 6.93 32.54 5.86
CA PRO A 522 7.09 33.98 5.98
C PRO A 522 6.88 34.68 4.63
N VAL A 523 5.97 35.66 4.60
CA VAL A 523 5.81 36.57 3.45
C VAL A 523 6.49 37.89 3.82
N ASN A 524 7.50 38.31 3.04
CA ASN A 524 8.35 39.46 3.35
C ASN A 524 8.99 39.37 4.75
N GLY A 525 9.39 38.16 5.16
CA GLY A 525 10.07 37.91 6.44
C GLY A 525 9.14 37.84 7.65
N VAL A 526 7.81 37.85 7.45
CA VAL A 526 6.82 37.70 8.54
C VAL A 526 5.80 36.64 8.16
N THR A 527 5.67 35.62 9.01
CA THR A 527 4.60 34.64 8.98
C THR A 527 3.43 35.14 9.81
N ARG A 528 2.22 34.99 9.28
CA ARG A 528 0.96 35.32 9.96
C ARG A 528 0.01 34.15 9.80
N LEU A 529 -0.79 33.91 10.83
CA LEU A 529 -1.86 32.92 10.75
C LEU A 529 -3.11 33.49 10.09
N ALA A 530 -3.26 34.80 9.91
CA ALA A 530 -4.33 35.39 9.10
C ALA A 530 -3.89 36.76 8.54
N ASP A 531 -4.41 37.10 7.35
CA ASP A 531 -4.31 38.45 6.81
C ASP A 531 -5.17 39.42 7.66
N PRO A 532 -4.59 40.49 8.23
CA PRO A 532 -5.33 41.46 9.04
C PRO A 532 -6.47 42.18 8.30
N ALA A 533 -6.40 42.31 6.97
CA ALA A 533 -7.40 42.99 6.17
C ALA A 533 -8.61 42.12 5.87
N THR A 534 -8.40 40.82 5.63
CA THR A 534 -9.47 39.88 5.24
C THR A 534 -9.91 38.99 6.39
N GLY A 535 -9.06 38.82 7.41
CA GLY A 535 -9.26 37.87 8.49
C GLY A 535 -9.09 36.41 8.07
N ALA A 536 -8.53 36.14 6.89
CA ALA A 536 -8.30 34.80 6.34
C ALA A 536 -6.80 34.47 6.31
N GLY A 537 -6.43 33.27 6.76
CA GLY A 537 -5.11 32.71 6.50
C GLY A 537 -5.22 31.51 5.58
N ILE A 538 -4.43 31.53 4.51
CA ILE A 538 -4.30 30.41 3.58
C ILE A 538 -2.91 29.83 3.83
N PRO A 539 -2.79 28.59 4.34
CA PRO A 539 -1.49 27.97 4.51
C PRO A 539 -0.88 27.64 3.14
N ASP A 540 0.45 27.61 3.08
CA ASP A 540 1.20 27.17 1.92
C ASP A 540 1.07 25.66 1.70
N VAL A 541 0.94 24.90 2.80
CA VAL A 541 0.60 23.47 2.77
C VAL A 541 -0.59 23.22 3.69
N PHE A 542 -1.61 22.56 3.15
CA PHE A 542 -2.69 21.97 3.92
C PHE A 542 -2.83 20.51 3.51
N THR A 543 -2.73 19.59 4.47
CA THR A 543 -2.90 18.16 4.21
C THR A 543 -3.35 17.41 5.46
N ARG A 544 -3.86 16.19 5.26
CA ARG A 544 -4.00 15.22 6.35
C ARG A 544 -2.62 14.74 6.78
N ALA A 545 -2.49 14.35 8.03
CA ALA A 545 -1.26 13.86 8.60
C ALA A 545 -1.53 12.81 9.69
N GLY A 546 -0.51 12.02 9.97
CA GLY A 546 -0.39 11.24 11.19
C GLY A 546 0.59 11.93 12.13
N THR A 547 0.34 11.90 13.43
CA THR A 547 1.33 12.33 14.44
C THR A 547 1.41 11.31 15.57
N ARG A 548 2.63 11.01 16.01
CA ARG A 548 2.89 10.14 17.18
C ARG A 548 4.00 10.70 18.04
N VAL A 549 3.95 10.43 19.34
CA VAL A 549 5.06 10.80 20.24
C VAL A 549 6.31 10.02 19.82
N ARG A 550 7.47 10.68 19.84
CA ARG A 550 8.75 10.11 19.44
C ARG A 550 9.81 10.22 20.53
N GLY A 551 10.66 9.20 20.55
CA GLY A 551 11.85 9.08 21.38
C GLY A 551 11.58 8.21 22.60
N SER A 552 12.64 7.75 23.26
CA SER A 552 12.48 6.85 24.43
C SER A 552 12.36 7.68 25.71
N SER A 553 13.47 8.15 26.28
CA SER A 553 13.43 8.99 27.48
C SER A 553 12.77 10.35 27.22
N SER A 554 12.91 10.91 26.01
CA SER A 554 12.32 12.19 25.63
C SER A 554 10.81 12.14 25.45
N ALA A 555 10.21 10.97 25.22
CA ALA A 555 8.75 10.83 25.19
C ALA A 555 8.12 11.21 26.54
N GLY A 556 8.86 11.10 27.65
CA GLY A 556 8.42 11.53 28.98
C GLY A 556 8.48 13.05 29.22
N PHE A 557 9.11 13.83 28.34
CA PHE A 557 9.26 15.28 28.55
C PHE A 557 7.93 16.02 28.44
N GLU A 558 7.82 17.19 29.06
CA GLU A 558 6.63 18.03 28.95
C GLU A 558 6.42 18.49 27.50
N LYS A 559 7.50 19.00 26.89
CA LYS A 559 7.55 19.26 25.45
C LYS A 559 7.92 17.98 24.72
N LYS A 560 6.93 17.37 24.08
CA LYS A 560 7.12 16.14 23.29
C LYS A 560 7.82 16.43 21.97
N SER A 561 8.59 15.46 21.49
CA SER A 561 8.97 15.37 20.08
C SER A 561 8.00 14.45 19.36
N TYR A 562 7.81 14.64 18.06
CA TYR A 562 6.86 13.87 17.27
C TYR A 562 7.49 13.26 16.04
N GLY A 563 7.07 12.04 15.72
CA GLY A 563 7.07 11.55 14.33
C GLY A 563 5.80 12.07 13.67
N MET A 564 5.91 12.53 12.44
CA MET A 564 4.79 13.04 11.66
C MET A 564 4.82 12.44 10.26
N GLU A 565 3.69 11.95 9.79
CA GLU A 565 3.52 11.50 8.42
C GLU A 565 2.55 12.44 7.70
N THR A 566 2.86 12.87 6.48
CA THR A 566 1.86 13.52 5.63
C THR A 566 1.05 12.44 4.93
N TRP A 567 -0.26 12.62 4.87
CA TRP A 567 -1.20 11.62 4.38
C TRP A 567 -2.13 12.17 3.30
N SER A 568 -2.53 11.27 2.41
CA SER A 568 -3.58 11.48 1.41
C SER A 568 -4.98 11.44 2.02
N GLU A 569 -6.00 11.62 1.18
CA GLU A 569 -7.42 11.51 1.56
C GLU A 569 -7.77 10.14 2.19
N LYS A 570 -7.00 9.09 1.92
CA LYS A 570 -7.21 7.75 2.48
C LYS A 570 -6.42 7.44 3.75
N ASN A 571 -5.72 8.43 4.31
CA ASN A 571 -4.76 8.25 5.42
C ASN A 571 -3.55 7.39 5.07
N GLU A 572 -3.22 7.32 3.79
CA GLU A 572 -2.01 6.66 3.33
C GLU A 572 -0.92 7.71 3.06
N ASP A 573 0.36 7.36 3.25
CA ASP A 573 1.56 8.16 3.02
C ASP A 573 1.55 9.03 1.77
N LEU A 574 1.63 10.35 1.94
CA LEU A 574 1.70 11.33 0.87
C LEU A 574 3.09 11.94 0.84
N ASP A 575 3.91 11.55 -0.14
CA ASP A 575 5.20 12.18 -0.40
C ASP A 575 4.99 13.62 -0.87
N MET A 576 5.39 14.59 -0.05
CA MET A 576 5.35 15.99 -0.46
C MET A 576 6.50 16.80 0.13
N PRO A 577 7.00 17.85 -0.56
CA PRO A 577 8.02 18.70 0.02
C PRO A 577 7.41 19.57 1.13
N LEU A 578 8.08 19.66 2.28
CA LEU A 578 7.76 20.63 3.32
C LEU A 578 8.82 21.73 3.34
N LEU A 579 8.37 22.97 3.18
CA LEU A 579 9.23 24.15 2.99
C LEU A 579 10.09 23.99 1.72
N ASP A 580 11.40 23.87 1.88
CA ASP A 580 12.40 23.65 0.83
C ASP A 580 13.15 22.31 1.03
N LEU A 581 12.59 21.41 1.83
CA LEU A 581 13.08 20.04 2.00
C LEU A 581 12.49 19.14 0.89
N PRO A 582 13.26 18.20 0.31
CA PRO A 582 12.75 17.28 -0.70
C PRO A 582 11.61 16.40 -0.23
N SER A 583 10.74 16.08 -1.18
CA SER A 583 9.50 15.31 -1.03
C SER A 583 9.70 14.01 -0.26
N ASP A 584 8.81 13.77 0.71
CA ASP A 584 8.73 12.56 1.53
C ASP A 584 7.43 12.60 2.36
N SER A 585 6.92 11.45 2.77
CA SER A 585 5.80 11.32 3.71
C SER A 585 6.26 11.46 5.16
N ASP A 586 7.50 11.08 5.45
CA ASP A 586 8.00 10.80 6.79
C ASP A 586 8.86 11.96 7.36
N TRP A 587 8.40 12.55 8.45
CA TRP A 587 9.00 13.74 9.05
C TRP A 587 9.21 13.60 10.56
N VAL A 588 10.19 14.32 11.08
CA VAL A 588 10.45 14.43 12.52
C VAL A 588 10.28 15.87 12.96
N LEU A 589 9.40 16.10 13.94
CA LEU A 589 9.34 17.33 14.71
C LEU A 589 10.13 17.13 16.00
N ASN A 590 11.43 17.42 15.93
CA ASN A 590 12.28 17.40 17.11
C ASN A 590 11.95 18.62 17.97
N GLY A 591 11.54 18.41 19.21
CA GLY A 591 11.30 19.44 20.20
C GLY A 591 12.44 19.48 21.22
N PRO A 592 13.54 20.22 20.96
CA PRO A 592 14.59 20.43 21.95
C PRO A 592 14.00 20.88 23.29
N TYR A 593 14.36 20.16 24.35
CA TYR A 593 13.89 20.41 25.70
C TYR A 593 14.91 19.93 26.73
N TYR A 594 15.02 20.66 27.85
CA TYR A 594 15.84 20.39 29.06
C TYR A 594 17.37 20.22 28.87
N PHE A 595 17.82 19.52 27.83
CA PHE A 595 19.22 19.21 27.53
C PHE A 595 19.79 20.04 26.37
N ASP A 596 18.96 20.79 25.64
CA ASP A 596 19.39 21.71 24.59
C ASP A 596 18.63 23.04 24.69
N ASP A 597 19.15 23.95 25.54
CA ASP A 597 18.62 25.30 25.70
C ASP A 597 18.88 26.22 24.49
N THR A 598 19.71 25.78 23.54
CA THR A 598 20.04 26.55 22.33
C THR A 598 19.11 26.23 21.17
N TYR A 599 18.35 25.13 21.25
CA TYR A 599 17.46 24.61 20.21
C TYR A 599 18.14 24.19 18.90
N ILE A 600 19.47 24.29 18.80
CA ILE A 600 20.17 24.16 17.51
C ILE A 600 21.27 23.09 17.51
N HIS A 601 21.57 22.39 18.60
CA HIS A 601 22.75 21.51 18.63
C HIS A 601 22.71 20.44 17.53
N ASN A 602 21.58 19.73 17.39
CA ASN A 602 21.40 18.72 16.33
C ASN A 602 21.42 19.36 14.94
N ALA A 603 20.64 20.44 14.74
CA ALA A 603 20.56 21.14 13.46
C ALA A 603 21.94 21.65 12.99
N TRP A 604 22.73 22.20 13.93
CA TRP A 604 24.07 22.68 13.69
C TRP A 604 25.03 21.54 13.35
N ALA A 605 25.00 20.44 14.10
CA ALA A 605 25.83 19.27 13.83
C ALA A 605 25.56 18.68 12.44
N TYR A 606 24.28 18.54 12.06
CA TYR A 606 23.89 18.06 10.73
C TYR A 606 24.33 19.02 9.62
N GLU A 607 24.19 20.32 9.84
CA GLU A 607 24.65 21.34 8.88
C GLU A 607 26.17 21.30 8.69
N VAL A 608 26.94 21.17 9.77
CA VAL A 608 28.40 21.02 9.68
C VAL A 608 28.76 19.75 8.91
N SER A 609 28.09 18.62 9.18
CA SER A 609 28.32 17.36 8.45
C SER A 609 28.14 17.54 6.93
N ARG A 610 27.03 18.15 6.51
CA ARG A 610 26.75 18.45 5.09
C ARG A 610 27.81 19.36 4.48
N ARG A 611 28.27 20.38 5.20
CA ARG A 611 29.34 21.27 4.73
C ARG A 611 30.70 20.59 4.60
N LEU A 612 30.91 19.51 5.34
CA LEU A 612 32.08 18.64 5.21
C LEU A 612 31.94 17.61 4.08
N GLY A 613 30.83 17.63 3.33
CA GLY A 613 30.55 16.69 2.24
C GLY A 613 30.06 15.32 2.72
N ARG A 614 29.59 15.21 3.96
CA ARG A 614 28.98 14.00 4.51
C ARG A 614 27.48 14.17 4.57
N TRP A 615 26.73 13.11 4.31
CA TRP A 615 25.29 13.19 4.41
C TRP A 615 24.87 13.42 5.87
N ALA A 616 23.81 14.20 6.06
CA ALA A 616 23.10 14.32 7.33
C ALA A 616 21.71 14.92 7.07
N PRO A 617 20.70 14.58 7.88
CA PRO A 617 19.32 15.06 7.71
C PRO A 617 19.23 16.58 7.65
N ARG A 618 18.60 17.12 6.60
CA ARG A 618 18.32 18.57 6.51
C ARG A 618 17.25 18.94 7.53
N THR A 619 17.34 20.18 8.01
CA THR A 619 16.49 20.67 9.10
C THR A 619 16.00 22.08 8.87
N ARG A 620 14.80 22.41 9.37
CA ARG A 620 14.25 23.77 9.39
C ARG A 620 13.64 24.10 10.75
N PRO A 621 13.99 25.24 11.37
CA PRO A 621 13.29 25.70 12.56
C PRO A 621 11.88 26.16 12.21
N VAL A 622 10.89 25.76 13.00
CA VAL A 622 9.47 26.11 12.84
C VAL A 622 8.86 26.45 14.20
N GLU A 623 7.92 27.38 14.23
CA GLU A 623 7.05 27.57 15.39
C GLU A 623 5.87 26.59 15.29
N VAL A 624 5.55 25.89 16.36
CA VAL A 624 4.47 24.89 16.36
C VAL A 624 3.33 25.32 17.27
N PHE A 625 2.12 25.24 16.74
CA PHE A 625 0.90 25.11 17.53
C PHE A 625 0.36 23.70 17.36
N PHE A 626 -0.07 23.09 18.46
CA PHE A 626 -0.74 21.80 18.46
C PHE A 626 -2.09 21.96 19.15
N ASN A 627 -3.16 22.08 18.36
CA ASN A 627 -4.52 22.14 18.86
C ASN A 627 -5.05 20.73 19.12
N GLN A 628 -5.19 20.42 20.40
CA GLN A 628 -5.59 19.08 20.86
C GLN A 628 -6.97 19.08 21.54
N ASN A 629 -7.64 20.23 21.51
CA ASN A 629 -8.90 20.45 22.20
C ASN A 629 -10.09 20.56 21.22
N GLY A 630 -9.82 20.64 19.91
CA GLY A 630 -10.83 20.75 18.84
C GLY A 630 -11.53 22.12 18.79
N GLY A 631 -11.07 23.08 19.57
CA GLY A 631 -11.62 24.43 19.65
C GLY A 631 -11.08 25.36 18.58
N LYS A 632 -11.20 26.65 18.86
CA LYS A 632 -10.43 27.68 18.15
C LYS A 632 -8.95 27.51 18.52
N LEU A 633 -8.06 27.84 17.59
CA LEU A 633 -6.63 27.92 17.87
C LEU A 633 -6.35 29.11 18.79
N ASP A 634 -5.75 28.87 19.95
CA ASP A 634 -5.33 29.90 20.89
C ASP A 634 -3.89 29.69 21.40
N TYR A 635 -3.42 30.54 22.32
CA TYR A 635 -2.06 30.45 22.83
C TYR A 635 -1.83 29.28 23.79
N GLY A 636 -2.90 28.64 24.30
CA GLY A 636 -2.80 27.37 25.02
C GLY A 636 -2.30 26.23 24.14
N ASP A 637 -2.51 26.33 22.83
CA ASP A 637 -2.06 25.34 21.83
C ASP A 637 -0.59 25.57 21.41
N TYR A 638 0.05 26.66 21.84
CA TYR A 638 1.41 26.98 21.43
C TYR A 638 2.44 26.04 22.06
N SER A 639 3.12 25.26 21.22
CA SER A 639 4.12 24.26 21.62
C SER A 639 5.56 24.80 21.54
N GLY A 640 5.76 25.98 20.93
CA GLY A 640 7.06 26.65 20.79
C GLY A 640 7.87 26.19 19.58
N ILE A 641 9.18 26.44 19.61
CA ILE A 641 10.08 26.19 18.47
C ILE A 641 10.43 24.70 18.36
N TYR A 642 10.24 24.11 17.19
CA TYR A 642 10.68 22.78 16.83
C TYR A 642 11.69 22.84 15.68
N ILE A 643 12.46 21.76 15.53
CA ILE A 643 13.33 21.54 14.39
C ILE A 643 12.70 20.46 13.52
N LEU A 644 12.00 20.87 12.46
CA LEU A 644 11.55 19.96 11.40
C LEU A 644 12.78 19.31 10.78
N THR A 645 12.81 17.99 10.75
CA THR A 645 13.97 17.19 10.38
C THR A 645 13.52 16.07 9.45
N GLU A 646 14.30 15.82 8.40
CA GLU A 646 14.09 14.66 7.53
C GLU A 646 14.31 13.35 8.31
N LYS A 647 13.46 12.35 8.09
CA LYS A 647 13.72 11.00 8.58
C LYS A 647 14.90 10.40 7.81
N ILE A 648 15.72 9.60 8.49
CA ILE A 648 16.79 8.84 7.85
C ILE A 648 16.16 7.60 7.23
N LYS A 649 16.23 7.51 5.90
CA LYS A 649 15.75 6.37 5.11
C LYS A 649 16.51 6.26 3.79
N SER A 650 16.50 5.10 3.15
CA SER A 650 17.04 4.94 1.80
C SER A 650 16.24 5.74 0.78
N GLY A 651 16.92 6.19 -0.29
CA GLY A 651 16.30 6.88 -1.41
C GLY A 651 17.19 7.97 -1.99
N SER A 652 17.03 8.22 -3.30
CA SER A 652 17.87 9.15 -4.08
C SER A 652 17.88 10.60 -3.57
N SER A 653 16.80 11.04 -2.90
CA SER A 653 16.71 12.36 -2.28
C SER A 653 17.08 12.37 -0.79
N ARG A 654 17.28 11.18 -0.19
CA ARG A 654 17.63 10.91 1.21
C ARG A 654 19.02 10.28 1.24
N LEU A 655 19.18 9.11 1.84
CA LEU A 655 20.42 8.35 1.80
C LEU A 655 20.44 7.52 0.51
N ASP A 656 21.27 7.94 -0.45
CA ASP A 656 21.38 7.34 -1.78
C ASP A 656 22.16 6.02 -1.72
N ILE A 657 21.51 5.00 -1.16
CA ILE A 657 21.95 3.61 -1.08
C ILE A 657 20.88 2.73 -1.74
N GLY A 658 21.26 1.56 -2.25
CA GLY A 658 20.29 0.62 -2.84
C GLY A 658 19.26 0.14 -1.81
N SER A 659 18.06 -0.19 -2.25
CA SER A 659 17.07 -0.90 -1.43
C SER A 659 17.26 -2.42 -1.54
N VAL A 660 16.57 -3.17 -0.68
CA VAL A 660 16.42 -4.63 -0.76
C VAL A 660 14.93 -4.89 -0.62
N ASP A 661 14.30 -5.52 -1.62
CA ASP A 661 12.87 -5.82 -1.58
C ASP A 661 12.62 -7.08 -0.75
N PRO A 662 11.44 -7.30 -0.14
CA PRO A 662 11.15 -8.51 0.62
C PRO A 662 11.41 -9.81 -0.15
N GLU A 663 11.28 -9.77 -1.48
CA GLU A 663 11.45 -10.92 -2.37
C GLU A 663 12.94 -11.28 -2.59
N ASP A 664 13.86 -10.36 -2.29
CA ASP A 664 15.30 -10.49 -2.48
C ASP A 664 15.95 -11.36 -1.40
N THR A 665 15.73 -12.67 -1.49
CA THR A 665 16.11 -13.63 -0.45
C THR A 665 17.40 -14.41 -0.73
N THR A 666 18.00 -14.28 -1.92
CA THR A 666 19.16 -15.11 -2.31
C THR A 666 20.15 -14.42 -3.24
N GLY A 667 21.41 -14.88 -3.22
CA GLY A 667 22.43 -14.49 -4.20
C GLY A 667 22.88 -13.04 -4.10
N GLU A 668 23.00 -12.36 -5.24
CA GLU A 668 23.34 -10.92 -5.29
C GLU A 668 22.15 -10.02 -4.94
N ALA A 669 20.91 -10.54 -5.02
CA ALA A 669 19.70 -9.77 -4.72
C ALA A 669 19.68 -9.29 -3.26
N VAL A 670 20.18 -10.11 -2.33
CA VAL A 670 20.29 -9.77 -0.91
C VAL A 670 21.53 -8.92 -0.58
N THR A 671 22.12 -8.17 -1.52
CA THR A 671 23.37 -7.41 -1.29
C THR A 671 23.21 -5.88 -1.37
N GLY A 672 21.98 -5.38 -1.24
CA GLY A 672 21.63 -3.96 -1.34
C GLY A 672 22.10 -3.08 -0.17
N GLY A 673 21.46 -1.92 0.00
CA GLY A 673 21.77 -0.97 1.07
C GLY A 673 21.00 -1.31 2.35
N TYR A 674 21.65 -1.02 3.47
CA TYR A 674 21.14 -1.37 4.80
C TYR A 674 21.35 -0.21 5.75
N ILE A 675 20.36 0.02 6.60
CA ILE A 675 20.44 1.03 7.66
C ILE A 675 20.37 0.31 9.00
N PHE A 676 21.34 0.62 9.85
CA PHE A 676 21.40 0.10 11.22
C PHE A 676 21.48 1.25 12.21
N LYS A 677 20.90 1.04 13.39
CA LYS A 677 21.10 1.91 14.56
C LYS A 677 21.81 1.15 15.66
N ILE A 678 22.73 1.82 16.35
CA ILE A 678 23.30 1.33 17.61
C ILE A 678 22.40 1.87 18.71
N ASP A 679 21.46 1.05 19.16
CA ASP A 679 20.45 1.44 20.14
C ASP A 679 20.04 0.24 20.99
N ARG A 680 19.34 0.48 22.10
CA ARG A 680 18.60 -0.58 22.77
C ARG A 680 17.47 -1.05 21.84
N ALA A 681 17.42 -2.34 21.58
CA ALA A 681 16.31 -2.93 20.82
C ALA A 681 15.01 -2.85 21.62
N ASP A 682 13.95 -2.40 20.97
CA ASP A 682 12.59 -2.54 21.48
C ASP A 682 12.07 -3.98 21.25
N GLY A 683 10.92 -4.33 21.84
CA GLY A 683 10.45 -5.73 21.90
C GLY A 683 10.04 -6.33 20.55
N ASP A 684 9.77 -5.46 19.59
CA ASP A 684 9.38 -5.69 18.20
C ASP A 684 10.56 -5.57 17.22
N GLU A 685 11.71 -5.05 17.66
CA GLU A 685 12.83 -4.79 16.76
C GLU A 685 13.78 -5.99 16.61
N VAL A 686 14.19 -6.28 15.37
CA VAL A 686 15.23 -7.26 15.10
C VAL A 686 16.61 -6.66 15.38
N ALA A 687 17.28 -7.24 16.36
CA ALA A 687 18.61 -6.81 16.76
C ALA A 687 19.49 -8.00 17.15
N TRP A 688 20.80 -7.78 17.12
CA TRP A 688 21.76 -8.69 17.72
C TRP A 688 22.82 -7.96 18.52
N THR A 689 23.36 -8.66 19.50
CA THR A 689 24.44 -8.16 20.32
C THR A 689 25.77 -8.31 19.60
N ILE A 690 26.50 -7.21 19.49
CA ILE A 690 27.90 -7.22 19.06
C ILE A 690 28.78 -7.26 20.31
N ASP A 691 29.70 -8.23 20.37
CA ASP A 691 30.71 -8.29 21.43
C ASP A 691 31.71 -7.14 21.29
N ASN A 692 31.55 -6.12 22.13
CA ASN A 692 32.42 -4.97 22.22
C ASN A 692 33.33 -4.99 23.46
N SER A 693 33.48 -6.13 24.14
CA SER A 693 34.28 -6.27 25.37
C SER A 693 35.73 -5.77 25.22
N ALA A 694 36.27 -5.79 24.00
CA ALA A 694 37.59 -5.24 23.66
C ALA A 694 37.68 -3.69 23.68
N PHE A 695 36.56 -2.96 23.81
CA PHE A 695 36.54 -1.50 23.73
C PHE A 695 36.89 -0.77 25.02
N GLY A 696 36.82 -1.41 26.18
CA GLY A 696 37.06 -0.75 27.48
C GLY A 696 36.10 0.41 27.77
N LEU A 697 35.05 0.56 26.96
CA LEU A 697 33.85 1.29 27.32
C LEU A 697 33.20 0.41 28.38
N GLY A 698 33.28 0.83 29.65
CA GLY A 698 32.73 0.05 30.75
C GLY A 698 31.30 -0.37 30.45
N THR A 699 30.92 -1.54 30.95
CA THR A 699 29.51 -1.90 31.10
C THR A 699 28.79 -0.70 31.70
N PHE A 700 27.85 -0.10 30.96
CA PHE A 700 26.92 0.81 31.59
C PHE A 700 26.28 0.03 32.75
N PRO A 701 26.19 0.61 33.95
CA PRO A 701 25.63 -0.11 35.08
C PRO A 701 24.22 -0.53 34.70
N ASN A 702 23.98 -1.84 34.62
CA ASN A 702 22.75 -2.55 34.26
C ASN A 702 22.59 -3.06 32.80
N GLN A 703 23.64 -3.11 31.97
CA GLN A 703 23.60 -3.93 30.74
C GLN A 703 24.54 -5.14 30.84
N GLU A 704 23.95 -6.34 30.82
CA GLU A 704 24.69 -7.58 30.58
C GLU A 704 25.17 -7.58 29.12
N SER A 705 26.49 -7.47 28.92
CA SER A 705 27.24 -7.92 27.75
C SER A 705 26.79 -7.41 26.36
N GLY A 706 27.37 -6.30 25.89
CA GLY A 706 27.43 -5.91 24.47
C GLY A 706 26.53 -4.75 24.03
N GLN A 707 26.83 -4.15 22.87
CA GLN A 707 25.98 -3.14 22.22
C GLN A 707 25.06 -3.83 21.21
N SER A 708 23.77 -3.51 21.24
CA SER A 708 22.81 -4.00 20.25
C SER A 708 22.93 -3.19 18.96
N LEU A 709 23.02 -3.90 17.84
CA LEU A 709 22.83 -3.35 16.51
C LEU A 709 21.44 -3.75 16.05
N VAL A 710 20.61 -2.75 15.79
CA VAL A 710 19.21 -2.91 15.40
C VAL A 710 19.09 -2.61 13.91
N ILE A 711 18.37 -3.47 13.19
CA ILE A 711 18.05 -3.26 11.78
C ILE A 711 16.98 -2.17 11.68
N VAL A 712 17.22 -1.18 10.83
CA VAL A 712 16.23 -0.14 10.50
C VAL A 712 15.71 -0.35 9.08
N GLU A 713 16.60 -0.70 8.14
CA GLU A 713 16.23 -1.13 6.80
C GLU A 713 17.08 -2.35 6.40
N PRO A 714 16.50 -3.42 5.83
CA PRO A 714 15.07 -3.64 5.51
C PRO A 714 14.16 -3.67 6.75
N ASP A 715 12.87 -3.36 6.59
CA ASP A 715 11.88 -3.32 7.66
C ASP A 715 11.54 -4.74 8.14
N PRO A 716 11.97 -5.14 9.35
CA PRO A 716 11.83 -6.52 9.81
C PRO A 716 10.38 -7.03 9.93
N ASP A 717 9.39 -6.13 9.93
CA ASP A 717 7.97 -6.47 9.97
C ASP A 717 7.42 -6.89 8.59
N VAL A 718 8.12 -6.54 7.52
CA VAL A 718 7.73 -6.81 6.13
C VAL A 718 8.70 -7.79 5.45
N ASP A 719 9.96 -7.80 5.89
CA ASP A 719 11.07 -8.44 5.20
C ASP A 719 11.41 -9.87 5.68
N GLN A 720 12.04 -10.65 4.80
CA GLN A 720 12.14 -12.11 4.96
C GLN A 720 13.30 -12.55 5.87
N PRO A 721 13.15 -13.65 6.65
CA PRO A 721 14.19 -14.18 7.54
C PRO A 721 15.56 -14.39 6.88
N GLU A 722 15.58 -14.74 5.60
CA GLU A 722 16.78 -14.97 4.79
C GLU A 722 17.65 -13.71 4.68
N GLN A 723 17.03 -12.53 4.64
CA GLN A 723 17.74 -11.25 4.57
C GLN A 723 18.41 -10.92 5.90
N ILE A 724 17.68 -11.13 7.00
CA ILE A 724 18.20 -11.01 8.36
C ILE A 724 19.37 -11.98 8.56
N GLU A 725 19.24 -13.23 8.08
CA GLU A 725 20.30 -14.23 8.17
C GLU A 725 21.55 -13.81 7.38
N TYR A 726 21.38 -13.31 6.15
CA TYR A 726 22.49 -12.78 5.36
C TYR A 726 23.20 -11.64 6.08
N LEU A 727 22.45 -10.67 6.60
CA LEU A 727 22.99 -9.51 7.30
C LEU A 727 23.77 -9.91 8.54
N GLN A 728 23.18 -10.77 9.37
CA GLN A 728 23.78 -11.21 10.61
C GLN A 728 25.00 -12.09 10.35
N ASN A 729 24.92 -13.06 9.45
CA ASN A 729 25.93 -14.12 9.37
C ASN A 729 26.97 -13.90 8.26
N GLN A 730 26.62 -13.22 7.17
CA GLN A 730 27.46 -13.11 5.98
C GLN A 730 27.99 -11.69 5.74
N ALA A 731 27.24 -10.64 6.08
CA ALA A 731 27.69 -9.26 5.89
C ALA A 731 28.32 -8.65 7.15
N ILE A 732 27.53 -8.42 8.20
CA ILE A 732 27.94 -7.56 9.31
C ILE A 732 28.82 -8.27 10.33
N LYS A 733 28.53 -9.54 10.67
CA LYS A 733 29.35 -10.28 11.64
C LYS A 733 30.80 -10.48 11.17
N PRO A 734 31.09 -10.90 9.93
CA PRO A 734 32.48 -11.00 9.46
C PRO A 734 33.22 -9.67 9.48
N PHE A 735 32.54 -8.58 9.10
CA PHE A 735 33.09 -7.23 9.16
C PHE A 735 33.44 -6.85 10.61
N ASN A 736 32.47 -6.97 11.53
CA ASN A 736 32.66 -6.68 12.95
C ASN A 736 33.80 -7.52 13.52
N ASP A 737 33.74 -8.85 13.41
CA ASP A 737 34.77 -9.76 13.94
C ASP A 737 36.18 -9.37 13.47
N THR A 738 36.30 -8.94 12.20
CA THR A 738 37.56 -8.48 11.62
C THR A 738 37.97 -7.11 12.16
N LEU A 739 37.04 -6.14 12.22
CA LEU A 739 37.29 -4.80 12.75
C LEU A 739 37.74 -4.84 14.23
N PHE A 740 37.08 -5.64 15.06
CA PHE A 740 37.42 -5.81 16.48
C PHE A 740 38.79 -6.49 16.66
N ARG A 741 39.08 -7.53 15.87
CA ARG A 741 40.39 -8.19 15.85
C ARG A 741 41.52 -7.25 15.42
N GLU A 742 41.28 -6.48 14.37
CA GLU A 742 42.22 -5.46 13.87
C GLU A 742 42.48 -4.37 14.91
N ARG A 743 41.46 -3.87 15.60
CA ARG A 743 41.62 -2.88 16.66
C ARG A 743 42.48 -3.42 17.81
N ALA A 744 42.27 -4.66 18.25
CA ALA A 744 43.11 -5.31 19.26
C ALA A 744 44.59 -5.37 18.82
N ALA A 745 44.82 -5.53 17.52
CA ALA A 745 46.12 -5.45 16.87
C ALA A 745 46.54 -4.03 16.45
N LYS A 746 45.87 -2.98 16.95
CA LYS A 746 46.10 -1.55 16.62
C LYS A 746 46.11 -1.25 15.10
N PHE A 747 45.25 -1.94 14.35
CA PHE A 747 45.05 -1.79 12.91
C PHE A 747 46.33 -1.95 12.09
N THR A 748 47.18 -2.91 12.49
CA THR A 748 48.46 -3.18 11.84
C THR A 748 48.30 -3.81 10.45
N THR A 749 47.21 -4.54 10.21
CA THR A 749 46.95 -5.23 8.92
C THR A 749 45.80 -4.62 8.13
N ARG A 750 44.82 -3.99 8.79
CA ARG A 750 43.65 -3.30 8.20
C ARG A 750 42.79 -4.17 7.27
N GLN A 751 42.68 -5.47 7.55
CA GLN A 751 41.91 -6.45 6.76
C GLN A 751 40.40 -6.13 6.68
N TYR A 752 39.87 -5.34 7.61
CA TYR A 752 38.47 -4.88 7.53
C TYR A 752 38.18 -4.14 6.21
N ARG A 753 39.19 -3.55 5.55
CA ARG A 753 39.07 -2.87 4.26
C ARG A 753 38.79 -3.81 3.08
N ASP A 754 39.01 -5.11 3.26
CA ASP A 754 38.67 -6.12 2.26
C ASP A 754 37.18 -6.49 2.33
N LEU A 755 36.49 -6.08 3.40
CA LEU A 755 35.09 -6.42 3.69
C LEU A 755 34.15 -5.22 3.53
N ILE A 756 34.66 -4.00 3.50
CA ILE A 756 33.88 -2.79 3.28
C ILE A 756 34.59 -1.85 2.32
N ASP A 757 33.82 -1.13 1.52
CA ASP A 757 34.31 0.08 0.89
C ASP A 757 34.31 1.20 1.94
N VAL A 758 35.50 1.53 2.45
CA VAL A 758 35.65 2.61 3.44
C VAL A 758 35.21 3.97 2.88
N GLY A 759 35.22 4.14 1.56
CA GLY A 759 34.76 5.35 0.89
C GLY A 759 33.24 5.49 0.84
N SER A 760 32.48 4.39 1.00
CA SER A 760 31.01 4.38 0.96
C SER A 760 30.35 4.50 2.34
N PHE A 761 31.12 4.51 3.43
CA PHE A 761 30.58 4.75 4.76
C PHE A 761 30.22 6.24 4.92
N VAL A 762 28.91 6.53 4.93
CA VAL A 762 28.34 7.88 4.97
C VAL A 762 28.17 8.38 6.40
#